data_AF-A0A195BPH1-F1
#
_entry.id   AF-A0A195BPH1-F1
#
_cell.length_a   1.000
_cell.length_b   1.000
_cell.length_c   1.000
_cell.angle_alpha   90.00
_cell.angle_beta   90.00
_cell.angle_gamma   90.00
#
_symmetry.space_group_name_H-M   'P 1'
#
loop_
_entity.id
_entity.type
_entity.pdbx_description
1 polymer ?
#
loop_
_entity_poly.entity_id
_entity_poly.type
_entity_poly.pdbx_seq_one_letter_code
_entity_poly.pdbx_strand_id
1 'polypeptide(L)'
;MDIDAEKKYFVEALRFFYETQWLHNIPVTEILTKTSLDAVPKEWLEQLQILENEELNNFVVEKIIKSDWPDSLKTYVAKCKKINRLPFVPALPSIELPQNFKIGLSEKKQHEIIHLAYLVDVQCKQHDIRTIIDLGAGLGYVCQMLHYLYGYQVLGLERDKKNISKAFTRQKKLYPDSLTKVKYMHCDVTCDSANIIESILQQEFLDITDVCLIGLHACGDLSTSASRIFCKMKSAKLFILISCCYHKLSISKSVQEKQYFQNFPTSNCLRETIAAYNFDVGQFLRIPFLRLACQESADKWHGMSQEKHKEHSFYVLARAVLELYSQQNNYVLNKKVRKGTRKSQCSNFQTYVKDSLLRYDLVSDTDKKAFMYKDNVITHEEMEKGITRLWEEQSTKLKTVEIYTGLQMMLQLPAESFILQDRLCWLHEQDLEAVIVPVMNKCISPRIMFHSLNGPFKNLCIANVYLRHQTSMAIYVAAHEAVADFQKRKIAEGKRVSIVTQNIDDLHQKAGATEVLELHGSLYRTRCTKCRNVAVNENIPICPALAGKGSPDPNIMSSDIPIEELPHCEIKDCGALLRPDIIWFGEQLDANVLEKAYDIVETCDACLVIGTSAIVYPAAMFAPQVAQRNVPVAEFNIEETPATKQLQ
;
A
#
# COMPACT_ATOMS: atom_id res chain seq x y z
N MET A 1 2.34 15.43 16.24
CA MET A 1 3.45 15.33 15.27
C MET A 1 4.73 15.83 15.93
N ASP A 2 5.86 15.16 15.74
CA ASP A 2 7.18 15.69 16.12
C ASP A 2 7.76 16.46 14.93
N ILE A 3 7.71 17.79 14.98
CA ILE A 3 8.12 18.67 13.87
C ILE A 3 9.63 18.56 13.60
N ASP A 4 10.46 18.31 14.61
CA ASP A 4 11.91 18.24 14.43
C ASP A 4 12.33 16.89 13.82
N ALA A 5 11.64 15.80 14.19
CA ALA A 5 11.78 14.51 13.50
C ALA A 5 11.36 14.58 12.03
N GLU A 6 10.29 15.32 11.71
CA GLU A 6 9.84 15.53 10.32
C GLU A 6 10.79 16.43 9.52
N LYS A 7 11.27 17.54 10.10
CA LYS A 7 12.32 18.37 9.48
C LYS A 7 13.57 17.54 9.18
N LYS A 8 14.03 16.72 10.14
CA LYS A 8 15.18 15.82 9.93
C LYS A 8 14.93 14.83 8.78
N TYR A 9 13.75 14.23 8.71
CA TYR A 9 13.37 13.34 7.61
C TYR A 9 13.41 14.05 6.26
N PHE A 10 12.79 15.24 6.14
CA PHE A 10 12.80 15.99 4.88
C PHE A 10 14.22 16.42 4.47
N VAL A 11 15.10 16.78 5.40
CA VAL A 11 16.52 17.06 5.08
C VAL A 11 17.20 15.84 4.49
N GLU A 12 17.06 14.67 5.14
CA GLU A 12 17.69 13.43 4.67
C GLU A 12 17.13 12.99 3.30
N ALA A 13 15.81 13.08 3.11
CA ALA A 13 15.14 12.73 1.86
C ALA A 13 15.50 13.69 0.72
N LEU A 14 15.51 15.01 0.95
CA LEU A 14 15.91 16.01 -0.05
C LEU A 14 17.36 15.82 -0.48
N ARG A 15 18.29 15.56 0.45
CA ARG A 15 19.68 15.22 0.12
C ARG A 15 19.75 13.97 -0.74
N PHE A 16 19.05 12.89 -0.36
CA PHE A 16 19.07 11.64 -1.10
C PHE A 16 18.51 11.79 -2.52
N PHE A 17 17.37 12.48 -2.71
CA PHE A 17 16.81 12.69 -4.04
C PHE A 17 17.62 13.67 -4.89
N TYR A 18 18.36 14.61 -4.27
CA TYR A 18 19.33 15.44 -4.97
C TYR A 18 20.57 14.63 -5.42
N GLU A 19 21.15 13.81 -4.54
CA GLU A 19 22.27 12.90 -4.84
C GLU A 19 21.92 11.88 -5.94
N THR A 20 20.69 11.35 -5.91
CA THR A 20 20.20 10.32 -6.84
C THR A 20 19.44 10.87 -8.05
N GLN A 21 19.46 12.19 -8.28
CA GLN A 21 18.66 12.81 -9.36
C GLN A 21 18.97 12.25 -10.76
N TRP A 22 20.19 11.75 -10.98
CA TRP A 22 20.56 11.09 -12.23
C TRP A 22 19.74 9.81 -12.53
N LEU A 23 19.17 9.13 -11.52
CA LEU A 23 18.30 7.95 -11.69
C LEU A 23 16.85 8.30 -12.05
N HIS A 24 16.32 9.41 -11.50
CA HIS A 24 14.86 9.66 -11.49
C HIS A 24 14.42 10.92 -12.22
N ASN A 25 15.35 11.84 -12.51
CA ASN A 25 15.02 13.15 -13.08
C ASN A 25 14.91 13.16 -14.62
N ILE A 26 15.18 12.02 -15.26
CA ILE A 26 15.17 11.82 -16.71
C ILE A 26 14.11 10.77 -17.07
N PRO A 27 13.23 11.01 -18.07
CA PRO A 27 12.29 9.99 -18.53
C PRO A 27 13.02 8.73 -19.01
N VAL A 28 12.49 7.55 -18.68
CA VAL A 28 13.08 6.26 -19.10
C VAL A 28 13.19 6.11 -20.64
N THR A 29 12.44 6.89 -21.40
CA THR A 29 12.56 6.98 -22.87
C THR A 29 13.80 7.75 -23.36
N GLU A 30 14.43 8.56 -22.51
CA GLU A 30 15.58 9.43 -22.83
C GLU A 30 16.92 8.89 -22.27
N ILE A 31 16.96 7.67 -21.72
CA ILE A 31 18.15 7.10 -21.08
C ILE A 31 19.39 7.03 -21.97
N LEU A 32 19.20 6.94 -23.30
CA LEU A 32 20.27 6.98 -24.30
C LEU A 32 20.65 8.40 -24.73
N THR A 33 19.70 9.35 -24.70
CA THR A 33 19.93 10.73 -25.20
C THR A 33 20.50 11.67 -24.15
N LYS A 34 20.35 11.32 -22.87
CA LYS A 34 20.87 12.07 -21.71
C LYS A 34 21.97 11.32 -20.97
N THR A 35 22.65 10.37 -21.64
CA THR A 35 23.79 9.58 -21.10
C THR A 35 23.52 9.01 -19.70
N SER A 36 22.27 8.61 -19.41
CA SER A 36 21.84 8.30 -18.04
C SER A 36 22.41 6.97 -17.53
N LEU A 37 22.66 6.05 -18.47
CA LEU A 37 23.34 4.78 -18.19
C LEU A 37 24.82 4.97 -17.84
N ASP A 38 25.45 6.03 -18.37
CA ASP A 38 26.86 6.36 -18.13
C ASP A 38 27.05 7.09 -16.78
N ALA A 39 25.96 7.54 -16.15
CA ALA A 39 25.93 8.12 -14.81
C ALA A 39 25.86 7.07 -13.67
N VAL A 40 25.64 5.78 -14.00
CA VAL A 40 25.73 4.72 -12.99
C VAL A 40 27.19 4.55 -12.57
N PRO A 41 27.54 4.60 -11.26
CA PRO A 41 28.92 4.43 -10.82
C PRO A 41 29.51 3.12 -11.32
N LYS A 42 30.73 3.17 -11.90
CA LYS A 42 31.40 2.00 -12.49
C LYS A 42 31.56 0.85 -11.48
N GLU A 43 31.94 1.19 -10.26
CA GLU A 43 32.04 0.27 -9.12
C GLU A 43 30.71 -0.42 -8.76
N TRP A 44 29.55 0.20 -9.04
CA TRP A 44 28.25 -0.45 -8.86
C TRP A 44 27.97 -1.42 -10.02
N LEU A 45 28.27 -1.01 -11.26
CA LEU A 45 28.08 -1.88 -12.43
C LEU A 45 28.94 -3.14 -12.34
N GLU A 46 30.18 -3.03 -11.87
CA GLU A 46 31.08 -4.18 -11.68
C GLU A 46 30.49 -5.24 -10.73
N GLN A 47 29.77 -4.83 -9.68
CA GLN A 47 29.09 -5.75 -8.75
C GLN A 47 27.74 -6.23 -9.27
N LEU A 48 26.94 -5.33 -9.86
CA LEU A 48 25.56 -5.64 -10.27
C LEU A 48 25.48 -6.39 -11.61
N GLN A 49 26.50 -6.29 -12.47
CA GLN A 49 26.56 -7.04 -13.74
C GLN A 49 26.98 -8.50 -13.56
N ILE A 50 27.56 -8.90 -12.43
CA ILE A 50 27.90 -10.32 -12.17
C ILE A 50 26.77 -11.10 -11.49
N LEU A 51 25.74 -10.42 -10.98
CA LEU A 51 24.64 -11.07 -10.27
C LEU A 51 23.86 -12.04 -11.16
N GLU A 52 23.48 -13.17 -10.55
CA GLU A 52 22.50 -14.10 -11.07
C GLU A 52 21.07 -13.54 -10.95
N ASN A 53 20.10 -14.21 -11.59
CA ASN A 53 18.72 -13.72 -11.67
C ASN A 53 18.06 -13.58 -10.29
N GLU A 54 18.24 -14.56 -9.42
CA GLU A 54 17.69 -14.54 -8.06
C GLU A 54 18.38 -13.48 -7.20
N GLU A 55 19.70 -13.35 -7.29
CA GLU A 55 20.47 -12.31 -6.58
C GLU A 55 20.04 -10.90 -6.99
N LEU A 56 19.79 -10.67 -8.29
CA LEU A 56 19.32 -9.39 -8.81
C LEU A 56 17.90 -9.05 -8.28
N ASN A 57 17.00 -10.04 -8.22
CA ASN A 57 15.68 -9.87 -7.62
C ASN A 57 15.79 -9.56 -6.13
N ASN A 58 16.59 -10.30 -5.39
CA ASN A 58 16.84 -10.12 -3.97
C ASN A 58 17.51 -8.76 -3.65
N PHE A 59 18.35 -8.25 -4.56
CA PHE A 59 18.92 -6.90 -4.46
C PHE A 59 17.85 -5.80 -4.63
N VAL A 60 16.96 -5.91 -5.62
CA VAL A 60 15.96 -4.86 -5.91
C VAL A 60 14.77 -4.91 -4.95
N VAL A 61 14.24 -6.10 -4.67
CA VAL A 61 13.07 -6.31 -3.81
C VAL A 61 13.47 -6.23 -2.34
N GLU A 62 14.22 -7.22 -1.86
CA GLU A 62 14.57 -7.40 -0.43
C GLU A 62 15.71 -6.47 0.02
N LYS A 63 16.37 -5.79 -0.93
CA LYS A 63 17.46 -4.85 -0.65
C LYS A 63 18.58 -5.54 0.13
N ILE A 64 18.89 -6.77 -0.29
CA ILE A 64 20.00 -7.59 0.20
C ILE A 64 21.31 -7.04 -0.40
N ILE A 65 22.34 -6.97 0.44
CA ILE A 65 23.68 -6.46 0.10
C ILE A 65 24.73 -7.48 0.50
N LYS A 66 25.85 -7.52 -0.23
CA LYS A 66 27.04 -8.29 0.16
C LYS A 66 28.03 -7.38 0.91
N SER A 67 28.83 -7.95 1.80
CA SER A 67 29.72 -7.18 2.70
C SER A 67 30.89 -6.50 1.96
N ASP A 68 31.36 -7.13 0.89
CA ASP A 68 32.44 -6.74 -0.01
C ASP A 68 32.05 -5.66 -1.04
N TRP A 69 30.77 -5.29 -1.13
CA TRP A 69 30.31 -4.24 -2.04
C TRP A 69 30.79 -2.83 -1.64
N PRO A 70 30.89 -1.89 -2.60
CA PRO A 70 31.24 -0.49 -2.34
C PRO A 70 30.35 0.17 -1.28
N ASP A 71 30.95 0.97 -0.40
CA ASP A 71 30.24 1.70 0.66
C ASP A 71 29.21 2.70 0.11
N SER A 72 29.46 3.24 -1.09
CA SER A 72 28.52 4.07 -1.84
C SER A 72 27.21 3.33 -2.18
N LEU A 73 27.32 2.08 -2.65
CA LEU A 73 26.19 1.22 -2.99
C LEU A 73 25.45 0.77 -1.72
N LYS A 74 26.18 0.34 -0.69
CA LYS A 74 25.59 -0.03 0.61
C LYS A 74 24.84 1.16 1.25
N THR A 75 25.42 2.36 1.16
CA THR A 75 24.78 3.62 1.61
C THR A 75 23.52 3.95 0.82
N TYR A 76 23.54 3.78 -0.50
CA TYR A 76 22.36 3.96 -1.35
C TYR A 76 21.21 3.03 -0.93
N VAL A 77 21.49 1.73 -0.77
CA VAL A 77 20.51 0.74 -0.32
C VAL A 77 19.98 1.04 1.08
N ALA A 78 20.86 1.46 2.01
CA ALA A 78 20.47 1.87 3.36
C ALA A 78 19.56 3.12 3.35
N LYS A 79 19.85 4.13 2.53
CA LYS A 79 18.98 5.31 2.35
C LYS A 79 17.63 4.93 1.73
N CYS A 80 17.59 4.01 0.75
CA CYS A 80 16.35 3.44 0.22
C CYS A 80 15.47 2.76 1.30
N LYS A 81 16.07 2.06 2.27
CA LYS A 81 15.32 1.51 3.42
C LYS A 81 14.84 2.64 4.34
N LYS A 82 15.76 3.48 4.81
CA LYS A 82 15.51 4.52 5.83
C LYS A 82 14.48 5.58 5.42
N ILE A 83 14.44 5.97 4.14
CA ILE A 83 13.52 7.01 3.65
C ILE A 83 12.14 6.44 3.32
N ASN A 84 12.02 5.12 3.14
CA ASN A 84 10.72 4.49 3.00
C ASN A 84 10.00 4.41 4.36
N ARG A 85 9.05 5.33 4.58
CA ARG A 85 8.18 5.39 5.76
C ARG A 85 6.79 4.79 5.52
N LEU A 86 6.54 4.13 4.38
CA LEU A 86 5.25 3.48 4.15
C LEU A 86 5.08 2.29 5.11
N PRO A 87 3.96 2.19 5.83
CA PRO A 87 3.69 1.05 6.71
C PRO A 87 3.63 -0.26 5.92
N PHE A 88 3.91 -1.35 6.63
CA PHE A 88 3.77 -2.70 6.12
C PHE A 88 2.32 -2.97 5.70
N VAL A 89 2.12 -3.67 4.56
CA VAL A 89 0.79 -4.07 4.09
C VAL A 89 0.43 -5.37 4.80
N PRO A 90 -0.54 -5.39 5.75
CA PRO A 90 -1.00 -6.64 6.34
C PRO A 90 -1.70 -7.51 5.28
N ALA A 91 -1.94 -8.78 5.61
CA ALA A 91 -2.83 -9.61 4.80
C ALA A 91 -4.20 -8.92 4.70
N LEU A 92 -4.55 -8.50 3.48
CA LEU A 92 -5.84 -7.87 3.22
C LEU A 92 -6.92 -8.95 3.19
N PRO A 93 -8.14 -8.65 3.68
CA PRO A 93 -9.23 -9.61 3.65
C PRO A 93 -9.53 -10.03 2.20
N SER A 94 -9.67 -11.34 1.97
CA SER A 94 -10.14 -11.85 0.70
C SER A 94 -11.64 -11.54 0.54
N ILE A 95 -11.97 -10.51 -0.23
CA ILE A 95 -13.35 -10.07 -0.46
C ILE A 95 -13.74 -10.32 -1.92
N GLU A 96 -14.62 -11.30 -2.11
CA GLU A 96 -15.24 -11.61 -3.40
C GLU A 96 -16.20 -10.49 -3.85
N LEU A 97 -16.07 -10.08 -5.11
CA LEU A 97 -17.04 -9.19 -5.75
C LEU A 97 -18.28 -9.97 -6.21
N PRO A 98 -19.50 -9.42 -6.02
CA PRO A 98 -20.69 -9.96 -6.64
C PRO A 98 -20.53 -10.06 -8.18
N GLN A 99 -20.99 -11.16 -8.78
CA GLN A 99 -20.62 -11.53 -10.15
C GLN A 99 -21.04 -10.50 -11.22
N ASN A 100 -22.15 -9.78 -10.97
CA ASN A 100 -22.63 -8.64 -11.74
C ASN A 100 -21.69 -7.42 -11.73
N PHE A 101 -20.87 -7.23 -10.69
CA PHE A 101 -19.84 -6.19 -10.63
C PHE A 101 -18.54 -6.58 -11.34
N LYS A 102 -18.20 -7.88 -11.44
CA LYS A 102 -16.98 -8.35 -12.16
C LYS A 102 -17.02 -8.01 -13.66
N ILE A 103 -18.22 -7.93 -14.27
CA ILE A 103 -18.41 -7.72 -15.71
C ILE A 103 -17.84 -6.38 -16.19
N GLY A 104 -16.85 -6.44 -17.09
CA GLY A 104 -16.23 -5.26 -17.72
C GLY A 104 -15.22 -4.51 -16.85
N LEU A 105 -14.84 -5.06 -15.69
CA LEU A 105 -13.75 -4.57 -14.85
C LEU A 105 -12.53 -5.49 -14.96
N SER A 106 -11.34 -4.92 -15.13
CA SER A 106 -10.08 -5.64 -14.97
C SER A 106 -9.85 -6.02 -13.50
N GLU A 107 -9.20 -7.16 -13.24
CA GLU A 107 -8.82 -7.66 -11.92
C GLU A 107 -8.26 -6.57 -10.97
N LYS A 108 -7.26 -5.81 -11.40
CA LYS A 108 -6.73 -4.66 -10.64
C LYS A 108 -7.82 -3.68 -10.18
N LYS A 109 -8.79 -3.38 -11.05
CA LYS A 109 -9.86 -2.43 -10.76
C LYS A 109 -10.96 -3.04 -9.89
N GLN A 110 -11.19 -4.33 -10.03
CA GLN A 110 -12.00 -5.12 -9.09
C GLN A 110 -11.40 -5.01 -7.67
N HIS A 111 -10.11 -5.35 -7.53
CA HIS A 111 -9.35 -5.22 -6.28
C HIS A 111 -9.38 -3.80 -5.69
N GLU A 112 -9.08 -2.77 -6.51
CA GLU A 112 -9.09 -1.36 -6.08
C GLU A 112 -10.45 -0.90 -5.54
N ILE A 113 -11.56 -1.36 -6.14
CA ILE A 113 -12.91 -0.92 -5.74
C ILE A 113 -13.35 -1.65 -4.46
N ILE A 114 -13.11 -2.96 -4.34
CA ILE A 114 -13.59 -3.76 -3.20
C ILE A 114 -12.89 -3.40 -1.89
N HIS A 115 -11.57 -3.20 -1.91
CA HIS A 115 -10.82 -2.83 -0.72
C HIS A 115 -11.10 -1.38 -0.28
N LEU A 116 -11.32 -0.46 -1.22
CA LEU A 116 -11.78 0.89 -0.86
C LEU A 116 -13.17 0.84 -0.21
N ALA A 117 -14.13 0.11 -0.79
CA ALA A 117 -15.48 0.06 -0.23
C ALA A 117 -15.51 -0.58 1.16
N TYR A 118 -14.71 -1.62 1.38
CA TYR A 118 -14.50 -2.23 2.70
C TYR A 118 -13.89 -1.23 3.71
N LEU A 119 -12.83 -0.53 3.33
CA LEU A 119 -12.22 0.50 4.18
C LEU A 119 -13.26 1.59 4.55
N VAL A 120 -14.01 2.08 3.55
CA VAL A 120 -15.07 3.08 3.76
C VAL A 120 -16.12 2.57 4.74
N ASP A 121 -16.58 1.32 4.61
CA ASP A 121 -17.58 0.73 5.51
C ASP A 121 -17.07 0.63 6.96
N VAL A 122 -15.84 0.12 7.14
CA VAL A 122 -15.19 0.01 8.47
C VAL A 122 -15.10 1.38 9.15
N GLN A 123 -14.65 2.42 8.42
CA GLN A 123 -14.52 3.76 8.98
C GLN A 123 -15.88 4.43 9.21
N CYS A 124 -16.80 4.38 8.24
CA CYS A 124 -18.12 5.01 8.36
C CYS A 124 -18.93 4.45 9.55
N LYS A 125 -18.85 3.14 9.80
CA LYS A 125 -19.51 2.48 10.96
C LYS A 125 -19.01 3.01 12.31
N GLN A 126 -17.72 3.32 12.42
CA GLN A 126 -17.13 3.84 13.67
C GLN A 126 -17.61 5.28 14.00
N HIS A 127 -18.23 5.98 13.04
CA HIS A 127 -18.72 7.35 13.20
C HIS A 127 -20.22 7.54 12.92
N ASP A 128 -20.98 6.44 12.80
CA ASP A 128 -22.40 6.42 12.36
C ASP A 128 -22.68 7.24 11.09
N ILE A 129 -21.70 7.32 10.18
CA ILE A 129 -21.83 8.03 8.92
C ILE A 129 -22.59 7.16 7.93
N ARG A 130 -23.71 7.67 7.41
CA ARG A 130 -24.59 6.93 6.47
C ARG A 130 -24.60 7.49 5.05
N THR A 131 -23.94 8.62 4.84
CA THR A 131 -23.92 9.35 3.57
C THR A 131 -22.48 9.59 3.11
N ILE A 132 -22.22 9.28 1.84
CA ILE A 132 -20.90 9.26 1.23
C ILE A 132 -20.90 10.16 -0.01
N ILE A 133 -19.80 10.89 -0.24
CA ILE A 133 -19.61 11.70 -1.44
C ILE A 133 -18.35 11.22 -2.17
N ASP A 134 -18.51 10.71 -3.39
CA ASP A 134 -17.41 10.19 -4.22
C ASP A 134 -16.92 11.27 -5.19
N LEU A 135 -15.77 11.86 -4.88
CA LEU A 135 -15.15 12.96 -5.62
C LEU A 135 -14.35 12.43 -6.81
N GLY A 136 -14.91 12.55 -8.01
CA GLY A 136 -14.37 11.94 -9.23
C GLY A 136 -14.89 10.52 -9.46
N ALA A 137 -16.17 10.29 -9.18
CA ALA A 137 -16.85 9.00 -9.25
C ALA A 137 -16.70 8.29 -10.63
N GLY A 138 -16.40 9.02 -11.70
CA GLY A 138 -16.16 8.47 -13.03
C GLY A 138 -17.37 7.71 -13.53
N LEU A 139 -17.20 6.40 -13.72
CA LEU A 139 -18.28 5.52 -14.15
C LEU A 139 -19.18 5.03 -13.00
N GLY A 140 -18.96 5.47 -11.76
CA GLY A 140 -19.85 5.22 -10.61
C GLY A 140 -19.83 3.79 -10.05
N TYR A 141 -18.72 3.05 -10.20
CA TYR A 141 -18.65 1.66 -9.70
C TYR A 141 -18.56 1.58 -8.18
N VAL A 142 -17.72 2.43 -7.55
CA VAL A 142 -17.57 2.50 -6.09
C VAL A 142 -18.90 2.89 -5.44
N CYS A 143 -19.57 3.94 -5.96
CA CYS A 143 -20.85 4.40 -5.43
C CYS A 143 -21.94 3.31 -5.42
N GLN A 144 -22.10 2.56 -6.53
CA GLN A 144 -23.08 1.46 -6.56
C GLN A 144 -22.74 0.36 -5.57
N MET A 145 -21.45 0.07 -5.38
CA MET A 145 -21.04 -1.05 -4.55
C MET A 145 -21.13 -0.74 -3.05
N LEU A 146 -20.81 0.49 -2.64
CA LEU A 146 -21.03 0.97 -1.27
C LEU A 146 -22.51 0.86 -0.88
N HIS A 147 -23.41 1.23 -1.79
CA HIS A 147 -24.84 1.07 -1.56
C HIS A 147 -25.28 -0.41 -1.60
N TYR A 148 -24.79 -1.19 -2.57
CA TYR A 148 -25.19 -2.59 -2.75
C TYR A 148 -24.74 -3.51 -1.60
N LEU A 149 -23.53 -3.31 -1.06
CA LEU A 149 -23.00 -4.13 0.03
C LEU A 149 -23.41 -3.64 1.41
N TYR A 150 -23.55 -2.32 1.61
CA TYR A 150 -23.64 -1.72 2.95
C TYR A 150 -24.81 -0.73 3.12
N GLY A 151 -25.61 -0.49 2.09
CA GLY A 151 -26.84 0.33 2.17
C GLY A 151 -26.64 1.85 2.17
N TYR A 152 -25.40 2.34 2.08
CA TYR A 152 -25.08 3.77 2.14
C TYR A 152 -25.85 4.64 1.13
N GLN A 153 -26.12 5.89 1.50
CA GLN A 153 -26.50 6.94 0.54
C GLN A 153 -25.22 7.47 -0.11
N VAL A 154 -25.19 7.60 -1.44
CA VAL A 154 -23.95 8.00 -2.15
C VAL A 154 -24.21 9.07 -3.21
N LEU A 155 -23.54 10.20 -3.07
CA LEU A 155 -23.46 11.27 -4.07
C LEU A 155 -22.17 11.13 -4.88
N GLY A 156 -22.26 10.59 -6.09
CA GLY A 156 -21.14 10.53 -7.03
C GLY A 156 -21.01 11.83 -7.81
N LEU A 157 -19.89 12.56 -7.61
CA LEU A 157 -19.58 13.79 -8.33
C LEU A 157 -18.58 13.52 -9.46
N GLU A 158 -18.92 13.97 -10.67
CA GLU A 158 -18.09 13.76 -11.86
C GLU A 158 -18.18 14.98 -12.81
N ARG A 159 -17.09 15.29 -13.51
CA ARG A 159 -17.03 16.41 -14.45
C ARG A 159 -17.39 16.02 -15.90
N ASP A 160 -17.10 14.79 -16.32
CA ASP A 160 -17.47 14.31 -17.65
C ASP A 160 -18.92 13.82 -17.67
N LYS A 161 -19.80 14.64 -18.24
CA LYS A 161 -21.22 14.31 -18.46
C LYS A 161 -21.42 12.95 -19.16
N LYS A 162 -20.49 12.51 -20.03
CA LYS A 162 -20.57 11.20 -20.70
C LYS A 162 -20.35 10.04 -19.73
N ASN A 163 -19.54 10.22 -18.69
CA ASN A 163 -19.33 9.23 -17.65
C ASN A 163 -20.56 9.13 -16.73
N ILE A 164 -21.16 10.27 -16.37
CA ILE A 164 -22.44 10.33 -15.64
C ILE A 164 -23.55 9.60 -16.40
N SER A 165 -23.75 9.91 -17.68
CA SER A 165 -24.78 9.23 -18.49
C SER A 165 -24.56 7.71 -18.54
N LYS A 166 -23.31 7.25 -18.63
CA LYS A 166 -22.98 5.81 -18.59
C LYS A 166 -23.21 5.18 -17.21
N ALA A 167 -22.87 5.89 -16.13
CA ALA A 167 -23.13 5.44 -14.76
C ALA A 167 -24.64 5.26 -14.53
N PHE A 168 -25.43 6.28 -14.89
CA PHE A 168 -26.89 6.29 -14.76
C PHE A 168 -27.60 5.26 -15.65
N THR A 169 -27.18 5.09 -16.91
CA THR A 169 -27.71 4.02 -17.77
C THR A 169 -27.39 2.63 -17.21
N ARG A 170 -26.20 2.42 -16.65
CA ARG A 170 -25.84 1.16 -15.99
C ARG A 170 -26.65 0.94 -14.71
N GLN A 171 -26.83 1.98 -13.91
CA GLN A 171 -27.67 1.95 -12.70
C GLN A 171 -29.12 1.57 -13.03
N LYS A 172 -29.77 2.26 -13.97
CA LYS A 172 -31.15 1.94 -14.41
C LYS A 172 -31.30 0.50 -14.91
N LYS A 173 -30.26 -0.07 -15.54
CA LYS A 173 -30.30 -1.43 -16.10
C LYS A 173 -30.05 -2.52 -15.05
N LEU A 174 -29.17 -2.28 -14.08
CA LEU A 174 -28.66 -3.33 -13.18
C LEU A 174 -29.02 -3.14 -11.69
N TYR A 175 -29.32 -1.91 -11.27
CA TYR A 175 -29.50 -1.51 -9.87
C TYR A 175 -30.67 -0.49 -9.75
N PRO A 176 -31.89 -0.77 -10.26
CA PRO A 176 -32.98 0.20 -10.27
C PRO A 176 -33.36 0.70 -8.87
N ASP A 177 -33.29 -0.17 -7.86
CA ASP A 177 -33.66 0.15 -6.47
C ASP A 177 -32.75 1.21 -5.84
N SER A 178 -31.51 1.34 -6.35
CA SER A 178 -30.55 2.36 -5.90
C SER A 178 -30.87 3.78 -6.36
N LEU A 179 -31.82 4.00 -7.28
CA LEU A 179 -32.05 5.32 -7.91
C LEU A 179 -32.42 6.45 -6.94
N THR A 180 -32.94 6.11 -5.76
CA THR A 180 -33.26 7.06 -4.69
C THR A 180 -32.10 7.28 -3.71
N LYS A 181 -31.10 6.40 -3.69
CA LYS A 181 -30.00 6.37 -2.70
C LYS A 181 -28.62 6.62 -3.29
N VAL A 182 -28.41 6.38 -4.59
CA VAL A 182 -27.18 6.65 -5.31
C VAL A 182 -27.45 7.64 -6.43
N LYS A 183 -26.82 8.81 -6.35
CA LYS A 183 -27.03 9.96 -7.24
C LYS A 183 -25.75 10.28 -8.00
N TYR A 184 -25.86 10.70 -9.26
CA TYR A 184 -24.71 11.09 -10.08
C TYR A 184 -24.90 12.52 -10.59
N MET A 185 -24.10 13.44 -10.06
CA MET A 185 -24.25 14.87 -10.31
C MET A 185 -23.03 15.44 -11.02
N HIS A 186 -23.29 16.36 -11.95
CA HIS A 186 -22.23 17.04 -12.69
C HIS A 186 -21.62 18.15 -11.83
N CYS A 187 -20.37 17.95 -11.42
CA CYS A 187 -19.61 18.93 -10.65
C CYS A 187 -18.15 18.91 -11.12
N ASP A 188 -17.63 20.07 -11.53
CA ASP A 188 -16.18 20.24 -11.69
C ASP A 188 -15.62 20.65 -10.33
N VAL A 189 -14.96 19.70 -9.67
CA VAL A 189 -14.57 19.80 -8.27
C VAL A 189 -13.25 20.57 -8.16
N THR A 190 -13.33 21.77 -7.58
CA THR A 190 -12.21 22.69 -7.32
C THR A 190 -12.11 23.01 -5.84
N CYS A 191 -11.04 23.67 -5.41
CA CYS A 191 -10.82 24.03 -4.00
C CYS A 191 -11.91 24.92 -3.37
N ASP A 192 -12.82 25.50 -4.16
CA ASP A 192 -13.93 26.35 -3.71
C ASP A 192 -15.31 25.71 -3.88
N SER A 193 -15.39 24.48 -4.39
CA SER A 193 -16.65 23.76 -4.61
C SER A 193 -17.39 23.37 -3.32
N ALA A 194 -16.83 23.56 -2.12
CA ALA A 194 -17.40 23.10 -0.84
C ALA A 194 -18.88 23.51 -0.65
N ASN A 195 -19.23 24.79 -0.86
CA ASN A 195 -20.60 25.28 -0.71
C ASN A 195 -21.55 24.72 -1.78
N ILE A 196 -21.04 24.51 -3.00
CA ILE A 196 -21.81 23.92 -4.11
C ILE A 196 -22.10 22.45 -3.79
N ILE A 197 -21.13 21.73 -3.23
CA ILE A 197 -21.28 20.33 -2.82
C ILE A 197 -22.28 20.20 -1.67
N GLU A 198 -22.22 21.06 -0.64
CA GLU A 198 -23.25 21.06 0.42
C GLU A 198 -24.65 21.38 -0.14
N SER A 199 -24.77 22.29 -1.11
CA SER A 199 -26.06 22.61 -1.72
C SER A 199 -26.63 21.45 -2.56
N ILE A 200 -25.80 20.76 -3.36
CA ILE A 200 -26.22 19.56 -4.12
C ILE A 200 -26.62 18.44 -3.15
N LEU A 201 -25.81 18.25 -2.10
CA LEU A 201 -26.03 17.25 -1.06
C LEU A 201 -27.41 17.43 -0.41
N GLN A 202 -27.73 18.65 0.07
CA GLN A 202 -29.01 19.01 0.69
C GLN A 202 -30.22 18.95 -0.27
N GLN A 203 -30.00 19.06 -1.60
CA GLN A 203 -31.07 18.92 -2.59
C GLN A 203 -31.43 17.46 -2.89
N GLU A 204 -30.44 16.56 -2.83
CA GLU A 204 -30.61 15.16 -3.24
C GLU A 204 -30.99 14.20 -2.10
N PHE A 205 -30.59 14.52 -0.85
CA PHE A 205 -30.93 13.72 0.33
C PHE A 205 -31.54 14.61 1.44
N LEU A 206 -32.45 14.03 2.23
CA LEU A 206 -33.08 14.69 3.38
C LEU A 206 -32.34 14.32 4.67
N ASP A 207 -32.46 15.18 5.69
CA ASP A 207 -31.96 14.96 7.07
C ASP A 207 -30.48 14.55 7.14
N ILE A 208 -29.62 15.32 6.48
CA ILE A 208 -28.18 15.05 6.38
C ILE A 208 -27.43 15.66 7.57
N THR A 209 -26.77 14.81 8.34
CA THR A 209 -25.86 15.18 9.41
C THR A 209 -24.41 15.17 8.89
N ASP A 210 -23.79 14.00 8.95
CA ASP A 210 -22.35 13.81 8.84
C ASP A 210 -22.04 12.94 7.61
N VAL A 211 -21.05 13.36 6.82
CA VAL A 211 -20.68 12.70 5.57
C VAL A 211 -19.22 12.26 5.51
N CYS A 212 -19.00 11.18 4.77
CA CYS A 212 -17.67 10.71 4.38
C CYS A 212 -17.36 11.19 2.96
N LEU A 213 -16.31 11.99 2.80
CA LEU A 213 -15.77 12.33 1.48
C LEU A 213 -14.80 11.22 1.06
N ILE A 214 -14.97 10.66 -0.15
CA ILE A 214 -14.07 9.64 -0.70
C ILE A 214 -13.53 10.08 -2.07
N GLY A 215 -12.45 9.47 -2.53
CA GLY A 215 -11.98 9.65 -3.91
C GLY A 215 -11.05 8.54 -4.38
N LEU A 216 -11.57 7.64 -5.24
CA LEU A 216 -10.76 6.61 -5.88
C LEU A 216 -10.04 7.16 -7.12
N HIS A 217 -8.71 7.19 -7.09
CA HIS A 217 -7.88 7.82 -8.14
C HIS A 217 -8.19 9.32 -8.31
N ALA A 218 -8.31 10.04 -7.18
CA ALA A 218 -8.41 11.49 -7.13
C ALA A 218 -7.10 12.13 -7.63
N CYS A 219 -6.90 12.12 -8.94
CA CYS A 219 -5.62 12.33 -9.60
C CYS A 219 -5.37 13.81 -9.94
N GLY A 220 -4.11 14.24 -9.83
CA GLY A 220 -3.74 15.64 -10.03
C GLY A 220 -4.41 16.55 -8.99
N ASP A 221 -4.81 17.74 -9.42
CA ASP A 221 -5.39 18.80 -8.58
C ASP A 221 -6.73 18.42 -7.90
N LEU A 222 -7.36 17.30 -8.29
CA LEU A 222 -8.52 16.78 -7.59
C LEU A 222 -8.17 16.32 -6.16
N SER A 223 -6.98 15.74 -5.94
CA SER A 223 -6.52 15.38 -4.60
C SER A 223 -6.42 16.60 -3.68
N THR A 224 -5.86 17.70 -4.19
CA THR A 224 -5.60 18.90 -3.41
C THR A 224 -6.87 19.73 -3.21
N SER A 225 -7.76 19.74 -4.20
CA SER A 225 -9.11 20.28 -4.09
C SER A 225 -9.93 19.51 -3.05
N ALA A 226 -9.95 18.18 -3.10
CA ALA A 226 -10.68 17.33 -2.17
C ALA A 226 -10.25 17.54 -0.71
N SER A 227 -8.94 17.59 -0.42
CA SER A 227 -8.46 17.86 0.94
C SER A 227 -8.87 19.26 1.44
N ARG A 228 -8.84 20.28 0.58
CA ARG A 228 -9.30 21.64 0.93
C ARG A 228 -10.82 21.73 1.12
N ILE A 229 -11.58 20.98 0.33
CA ILE A 229 -13.04 20.86 0.46
C ILE A 229 -13.40 20.24 1.81
N PHE A 230 -12.71 19.17 2.22
CA PHE A 230 -12.91 18.55 3.54
C PHE A 230 -12.73 19.55 4.70
N CYS A 231 -11.68 20.36 4.64
CA CYS A 231 -11.41 21.40 5.64
C CYS A 231 -12.53 22.46 5.69
N LYS A 232 -13.16 22.78 4.55
CA LYS A 232 -14.20 23.82 4.41
C LYS A 232 -15.62 23.34 4.69
N MET A 233 -15.97 22.10 4.33
CA MET A 233 -17.32 21.55 4.51
C MET A 233 -17.61 21.28 6.00
N LYS A 234 -18.79 21.65 6.49
CA LYS A 234 -19.16 21.43 7.90
C LYS A 234 -19.63 20.00 8.12
N SER A 235 -20.42 19.49 7.18
CA SER A 235 -20.96 18.12 7.14
C SER A 235 -19.88 17.04 7.01
N ALA A 236 -18.75 17.33 6.34
CA ALA A 236 -17.70 16.35 6.11
C ALA A 236 -16.95 15.99 7.40
N LYS A 237 -17.17 14.78 7.95
CA LYS A 237 -16.49 14.31 9.17
C LYS A 237 -15.33 13.35 8.89
N LEU A 238 -15.46 12.56 7.83
CA LEU A 238 -14.50 11.53 7.44
C LEU A 238 -13.96 11.81 6.02
N PHE A 239 -12.66 11.62 5.81
CA PHE A 239 -12.02 11.73 4.49
C PHE A 239 -11.23 10.48 4.16
N ILE A 240 -11.45 9.96 2.94
CA ILE A 240 -10.91 8.70 2.46
C ILE A 240 -10.35 8.89 1.04
N LEU A 241 -9.07 9.25 0.94
CA LEU A 241 -8.43 9.61 -0.33
C LEU A 241 -7.44 8.55 -0.84
N ILE A 242 -7.57 8.19 -2.12
CA ILE A 242 -6.56 7.42 -2.87
C ILE A 242 -6.04 8.28 -4.03
N SER A 243 -4.90 8.94 -3.80
CA SER A 243 -4.20 9.76 -4.79
C SER A 243 -3.06 8.99 -5.47
N CYS A 244 -3.16 8.72 -6.78
CA CYS A 244 -2.17 7.89 -7.50
C CYS A 244 -1.60 8.50 -8.79
N CYS A 245 -1.82 9.80 -9.03
CA CYS A 245 -1.28 10.49 -10.22
C CYS A 245 -0.74 11.88 -9.88
N TYR A 246 0.24 11.96 -8.97
CA TYR A 246 0.89 13.24 -8.65
C TYR A 246 1.44 13.91 -9.92
N HIS A 247 1.98 13.13 -10.86
CA HIS A 247 2.46 13.61 -12.17
C HIS A 247 1.41 14.33 -13.07
N LYS A 248 0.15 14.46 -12.64
CA LYS A 248 -0.93 15.23 -13.31
C LYS A 248 -1.30 16.53 -12.58
N LEU A 249 -0.60 16.87 -11.49
CA LEU A 249 -0.76 18.14 -10.78
C LEU A 249 -0.37 19.31 -11.70
N SER A 250 -1.04 20.45 -11.53
CA SER A 250 -0.67 21.68 -12.24
C SER A 250 0.65 22.24 -11.71
N ILE A 251 1.58 22.51 -12.62
CA ILE A 251 2.94 22.97 -12.36
C ILE A 251 3.00 24.47 -12.59
N SER A 252 3.73 25.20 -11.75
CA SER A 252 3.92 26.62 -11.96
C SER A 252 4.74 26.90 -13.22
N LYS A 253 4.43 27.99 -13.91
CA LYS A 253 5.18 28.46 -15.09
C LYS A 253 6.27 29.49 -14.72
N SER A 254 6.28 29.97 -13.47
CA SER A 254 7.30 30.85 -12.93
C SER A 254 8.52 30.05 -12.47
N VAL A 255 9.60 30.09 -13.25
CA VAL A 255 10.91 29.51 -12.85
C VAL A 255 11.55 30.27 -11.67
N GLN A 256 11.06 31.48 -11.38
CA GLN A 256 11.60 32.40 -10.38
C GLN A 256 11.12 32.11 -8.94
N GLU A 257 10.05 31.34 -8.77
CA GLU A 257 9.54 30.96 -7.45
C GLU A 257 10.12 29.61 -7.05
N LYS A 258 10.60 29.47 -5.81
CA LYS A 258 11.03 28.18 -5.22
C LYS A 258 9.86 27.19 -5.00
N GLN A 259 8.70 27.44 -5.60
CA GLN A 259 7.48 26.64 -5.57
C GLN A 259 7.21 26.08 -6.97
N TYR A 260 7.52 24.80 -7.17
CA TYR A 260 7.38 24.16 -8.48
C TYR A 260 5.92 23.87 -8.87
N PHE A 261 5.01 23.73 -7.91
CA PHE A 261 3.62 23.36 -8.15
C PHE A 261 2.65 24.50 -7.85
N GLN A 262 1.63 24.65 -8.69
CA GLN A 262 0.62 25.71 -8.53
C GLN A 262 -0.38 25.41 -7.40
N ASN A 263 -0.86 24.17 -7.35
CA ASN A 263 -1.98 23.77 -6.48
C ASN A 263 -1.59 22.72 -5.42
N PHE A 264 -0.30 22.49 -5.20
CA PHE A 264 0.21 21.52 -4.24
C PHE A 264 0.24 22.13 -2.84
N PRO A 265 -0.49 21.58 -1.85
CA PRO A 265 -0.36 21.99 -0.47
C PRO A 265 0.93 21.38 0.10
N THR A 266 2.05 22.07 -0.12
CA THR A 266 3.31 21.79 0.58
C THR A 266 3.17 22.22 2.04
N SER A 267 3.57 21.35 2.97
CA SER A 267 3.62 21.66 4.40
C SER A 267 4.56 22.84 4.70
N ASN A 268 4.29 23.58 5.78
CA ASN A 268 5.25 24.52 6.37
C ASN A 268 6.55 23.80 6.72
N CYS A 269 6.46 22.59 7.30
CA CYS A 269 7.60 21.76 7.62
C CYS A 269 8.56 21.54 6.44
N LEU A 270 8.04 21.12 5.27
CA LEU A 270 8.85 20.95 4.07
C LEU A 270 9.28 22.30 3.46
N ARG A 271 8.43 23.33 3.44
CA ARG A 271 8.78 24.67 2.91
C ARG A 271 9.93 25.31 3.70
N GLU A 272 9.88 25.28 5.02
CA GLU A 272 10.94 25.76 5.91
C GLU A 272 12.23 24.96 5.71
N THR A 273 12.12 23.64 5.57
CA THR A 273 13.29 22.77 5.32
C THR A 273 13.98 23.12 3.99
N ILE A 274 13.21 23.31 2.91
CA ILE A 274 13.72 23.73 1.60
C ILE A 274 14.39 25.11 1.69
N ALA A 275 13.80 26.06 2.43
CA ALA A 275 14.34 27.39 2.61
C ALA A 275 15.64 27.40 3.44
N ALA A 276 15.66 26.72 4.58
CA ALA A 276 16.79 26.68 5.52
C ALA A 276 18.05 26.06 4.94
N TYR A 277 17.91 25.02 4.10
CA TYR A 277 19.02 24.36 3.41
C TYR A 277 19.23 24.83 1.97
N ASN A 278 18.45 25.83 1.52
CA ASN A 278 18.49 26.42 0.19
C ASN A 278 18.43 25.40 -0.98
N PHE A 279 17.59 24.37 -0.85
CA PHE A 279 17.41 23.37 -1.91
C PHE A 279 16.68 23.97 -3.12
N ASP A 280 17.28 23.87 -4.31
CA ASP A 280 16.56 24.08 -5.56
C ASP A 280 15.80 22.79 -5.95
N VAL A 281 14.65 22.60 -5.30
CA VAL A 281 13.77 21.45 -5.55
C VAL A 281 13.20 21.43 -6.97
N GLY A 282 13.18 22.57 -7.67
CA GLY A 282 12.72 22.67 -9.05
C GLY A 282 13.61 21.88 -10.02
N GLN A 283 14.86 21.60 -9.65
CA GLN A 283 15.77 20.77 -10.44
C GLN A 283 15.32 19.30 -10.48
N PHE A 284 14.86 18.73 -9.37
CA PHE A 284 14.70 17.27 -9.22
C PHE A 284 13.30 16.79 -8.82
N LEU A 285 12.46 17.58 -8.13
CA LEU A 285 11.07 17.20 -7.80
C LEU A 285 10.09 17.46 -8.96
N ARG A 286 10.47 17.00 -10.17
CA ARG A 286 9.78 17.26 -11.43
C ARG A 286 8.78 16.16 -11.82
N ILE A 287 8.11 16.28 -12.98
CA ILE A 287 7.23 15.23 -13.53
C ILE A 287 7.87 13.83 -13.50
N PRO A 288 9.15 13.62 -13.86
CA PRO A 288 9.80 12.31 -13.75
C PRO A 288 9.79 11.73 -12.32
N PHE A 289 10.19 12.51 -11.31
CA PHE A 289 10.10 12.11 -9.90
C PHE A 289 8.66 11.78 -9.47
N LEU A 290 7.69 12.61 -9.86
CA LEU A 290 6.28 12.34 -9.57
C LEU A 290 5.71 11.13 -10.32
N ARG A 291 6.30 10.74 -11.46
CA ARG A 291 5.96 9.48 -12.14
C ARG A 291 6.56 8.31 -11.40
N LEU A 292 7.84 8.40 -10.99
CA LEU A 292 8.50 7.41 -10.15
C LEU A 292 7.65 7.14 -8.90
N ALA A 293 7.26 8.16 -8.13
CA ALA A 293 6.41 8.00 -6.95
C ALA A 293 5.02 7.39 -7.22
N CYS A 294 4.56 7.30 -8.48
CA CYS A 294 3.30 6.69 -8.89
C CYS A 294 3.45 5.36 -9.65
N GLN A 295 4.67 4.86 -9.86
CA GLN A 295 4.93 3.71 -10.72
C GLN A 295 4.85 2.36 -9.97
N GLU A 296 5.01 1.26 -10.70
CA GLU A 296 5.09 -0.08 -10.11
C GLU A 296 6.29 -0.19 -9.15
N SER A 297 6.06 -0.74 -7.96
CA SER A 297 7.08 -0.94 -6.94
C SER A 297 8.08 -2.04 -7.31
N ALA A 298 9.19 -2.08 -6.57
CA ALA A 298 10.21 -3.13 -6.66
C ALA A 298 9.61 -4.55 -6.60
N ASP A 299 8.52 -4.75 -5.85
CA ASP A 299 7.85 -6.04 -5.61
C ASP A 299 7.49 -6.80 -6.90
N LYS A 300 7.34 -6.11 -8.03
CA LYS A 300 7.15 -6.72 -9.36
C LYS A 300 8.28 -7.66 -9.78
N TRP A 301 9.50 -7.46 -9.26
CA TRP A 301 10.67 -8.30 -9.52
C TRP A 301 10.71 -9.54 -8.62
N HIS A 302 9.82 -9.65 -7.62
CA HIS A 302 9.76 -10.82 -6.75
C HIS A 302 9.40 -12.07 -7.60
N GLY A 303 10.32 -13.04 -7.65
CA GLY A 303 10.19 -14.24 -8.49
C GLY A 303 10.18 -13.99 -10.00
N MET A 304 10.67 -12.84 -10.50
CA MET A 304 10.68 -12.53 -11.93
C MET A 304 11.75 -13.35 -12.67
N SER A 305 11.36 -14.00 -13.78
CA SER A 305 12.26 -14.90 -14.52
C SER A 305 13.21 -14.15 -15.46
N GLN A 306 14.31 -14.80 -15.82
CA GLN A 306 15.35 -14.21 -16.68
C GLN A 306 14.81 -13.78 -18.05
N GLU A 307 13.82 -14.50 -18.59
CA GLU A 307 13.12 -14.18 -19.83
C GLU A 307 12.32 -12.88 -19.69
N LYS A 308 11.64 -12.68 -18.56
CA LYS A 308 10.88 -11.46 -18.27
C LYS A 308 11.81 -10.25 -18.12
N HIS A 309 13.00 -10.41 -17.53
CA HIS A 309 14.01 -9.34 -17.47
C HIS A 309 14.59 -9.00 -18.86
N LYS A 310 14.87 -10.01 -19.68
CA LYS A 310 15.29 -9.82 -21.09
C LYS A 310 14.20 -9.11 -21.89
N GLU A 311 12.93 -9.50 -21.73
CA GLU A 311 11.78 -8.85 -22.36
C GLU A 311 11.60 -7.39 -21.88
N HIS A 312 11.74 -7.15 -20.58
CA HIS A 312 11.60 -5.82 -19.99
C HIS A 312 12.67 -4.85 -20.51
N SER A 313 13.95 -5.19 -20.32
CA SER A 313 15.10 -4.42 -20.83
C SER A 313 15.04 -4.20 -22.34
N PHE A 314 14.65 -5.22 -23.12
CA PHE A 314 14.43 -5.12 -24.55
C PHE A 314 13.46 -4.00 -24.90
N TYR A 315 12.26 -3.97 -24.30
CA TYR A 315 11.26 -2.94 -24.63
C TYR A 315 11.62 -1.55 -24.12
N VAL A 316 12.35 -1.44 -23.00
CA VAL A 316 12.86 -0.15 -22.50
C VAL A 316 13.88 0.41 -23.48
N LEU A 317 14.91 -0.38 -23.81
CA LEU A 317 15.96 0.02 -24.74
C LEU A 317 15.41 0.29 -26.14
N ALA A 318 14.49 -0.54 -26.65
CA ALA A 318 13.90 -0.39 -27.97
C ALA A 318 13.10 0.92 -28.08
N ARG A 319 12.39 1.32 -27.01
CA ARG A 319 11.73 2.63 -26.97
C ARG A 319 12.73 3.77 -26.88
N ALA A 320 13.85 3.61 -26.16
CA ALA A 320 14.89 4.63 -26.06
C ALA A 320 15.65 4.82 -27.39
N VAL A 321 15.85 3.76 -28.18
CA VAL A 321 16.43 3.85 -29.53
C VAL A 321 15.54 4.67 -30.47
N LEU A 322 14.21 4.54 -30.38
CA LEU A 322 13.29 5.42 -31.13
C LEU A 322 13.43 6.90 -30.72
N GLU A 323 13.63 7.20 -29.44
CA GLU A 323 13.87 8.57 -28.97
C GLU A 323 15.22 9.11 -29.45
N LEU A 324 16.27 8.28 -29.39
CA LEU A 324 17.60 8.62 -29.88
C LEU A 324 17.60 8.92 -31.38
N TYR A 325 16.97 8.08 -32.19
CA TYR A 325 16.79 8.34 -33.62
C TYR A 325 16.03 9.63 -33.87
N SER A 326 14.94 9.87 -33.12
CA SER A 326 14.14 11.09 -33.24
C SER A 326 15.00 12.33 -32.96
N GLN A 327 15.73 12.35 -31.85
CA GLN A 327 16.57 13.47 -31.45
C GLN A 327 17.74 13.71 -32.42
N GLN A 328 18.43 12.65 -32.88
CA GLN A 328 19.54 12.77 -33.83
C GLN A 328 19.11 13.36 -35.19
N ASN A 329 17.85 13.19 -35.58
CA ASN A 329 17.30 13.66 -36.85
C ASN A 329 16.35 14.88 -36.70
N ASN A 330 16.30 15.51 -35.51
CA ASN A 330 15.43 16.65 -35.19
C ASN A 330 13.92 16.38 -35.40
N TYR A 331 13.48 15.15 -35.11
CA TYR A 331 12.08 14.74 -35.11
C TYR A 331 11.48 14.72 -33.70
N VAL A 332 10.18 15.00 -33.63
CA VAL A 332 9.33 14.82 -32.44
C VAL A 332 8.46 13.60 -32.65
N LEU A 333 8.54 12.63 -31.73
CA LEU A 333 7.79 11.37 -31.81
C LEU A 333 6.33 11.54 -31.29
N ASN A 334 5.42 11.85 -32.21
CA ASN A 334 3.99 12.03 -31.93
C ASN A 334 3.23 10.70 -32.02
N LYS A 335 2.20 10.50 -31.19
CA LYS A 335 1.49 9.21 -31.08
C LYS A 335 0.15 9.24 -31.81
N LYS A 336 0.03 8.49 -32.91
CA LYS A 336 -1.21 8.38 -33.74
C LYS A 336 -2.39 7.78 -33.00
N VAL A 337 -2.11 6.84 -32.10
CA VAL A 337 -3.10 5.91 -31.55
C VAL A 337 -3.02 5.79 -30.03
N ARG A 338 -4.16 5.52 -29.37
CA ARG A 338 -4.27 5.49 -27.91
C ARG A 338 -3.25 4.55 -27.23
N LYS A 339 -2.97 3.38 -27.80
CA LYS A 339 -1.92 2.45 -27.36
C LYS A 339 -0.70 2.55 -28.27
N GLY A 340 0.50 2.62 -27.69
CA GLY A 340 1.77 2.60 -28.44
C GLY A 340 2.07 1.22 -29.01
N THR A 341 3.34 0.93 -29.26
CA THR A 341 3.82 -0.33 -29.83
C THR A 341 3.28 -1.56 -29.08
N ARG A 342 2.74 -2.53 -29.82
CA ARG A 342 2.09 -3.73 -29.31
C ARG A 342 3.14 -4.80 -29.00
N LYS A 343 3.65 -4.79 -27.77
CA LYS A 343 4.58 -5.81 -27.23
C LYS A 343 4.22 -7.24 -27.66
N SER A 344 2.96 -7.66 -27.46
CA SER A 344 2.47 -9.00 -27.82
C SER A 344 2.46 -9.34 -29.32
N GLN A 345 2.92 -8.45 -30.20
CA GLN A 345 3.08 -8.67 -31.65
C GLN A 345 4.53 -8.43 -32.12
N CYS A 346 5.46 -8.21 -31.18
CA CYS A 346 6.87 -7.95 -31.46
C CYS A 346 7.70 -9.14 -30.94
N SER A 347 8.14 -10.02 -31.83
CA SER A 347 9.03 -11.14 -31.47
C SER A 347 10.52 -10.75 -31.48
N ASN A 348 10.86 -9.61 -32.08
CA ASN A 348 12.22 -9.11 -32.24
C ASN A 348 12.22 -7.59 -32.50
N PHE A 349 13.40 -6.98 -32.65
CA PHE A 349 13.48 -5.54 -32.86
C PHE A 349 12.88 -5.08 -34.20
N GLN A 350 13.04 -5.85 -35.28
CA GLN A 350 12.48 -5.47 -36.59
C GLN A 350 10.95 -5.38 -36.56
N THR A 351 10.27 -6.35 -35.94
CA THR A 351 8.82 -6.34 -35.75
C THR A 351 8.38 -5.19 -34.83
N TYR A 352 9.20 -4.85 -33.82
CA TYR A 352 8.98 -3.68 -32.96
C TYR A 352 9.06 -2.35 -33.72
N VAL A 353 10.06 -2.14 -34.59
CA VAL A 353 10.20 -0.92 -35.38
C VAL A 353 9.02 -0.77 -36.35
N LYS A 354 8.64 -1.84 -37.05
CA LYS A 354 7.49 -1.84 -37.98
C LYS A 354 6.19 -1.44 -37.30
N ASP A 355 5.82 -2.07 -36.19
CA ASP A 355 4.60 -1.67 -35.46
C ASP A 355 4.73 -0.27 -34.82
N SER A 356 5.95 0.18 -34.48
CA SER A 356 6.18 1.55 -34.00
C SER A 356 5.95 2.61 -35.08
N LEU A 357 6.51 2.44 -36.28
CA LEU A 357 6.34 3.37 -37.40
C LEU A 357 4.88 3.47 -37.90
N LEU A 358 4.06 2.43 -37.67
CA LEU A 358 2.61 2.47 -37.91
C LEU A 358 1.83 3.24 -36.84
N ARG A 359 2.42 3.49 -35.66
CA ARG A 359 1.74 4.00 -34.46
C ARG A 359 2.22 5.37 -33.99
N TYR A 360 3.37 5.81 -34.50
CA TYR A 360 3.96 7.11 -34.24
C TYR A 360 4.17 7.86 -35.55
N ASP A 361 4.16 9.19 -35.47
CA ASP A 361 4.70 10.09 -36.49
C ASP A 361 6.04 10.62 -36.00
N LEU A 362 7.01 10.68 -36.91
CA LEU A 362 8.27 11.41 -36.74
C LEU A 362 8.08 12.74 -37.50
N VAL A 363 7.77 13.81 -36.77
CA VAL A 363 7.49 15.14 -37.37
C VAL A 363 8.69 16.05 -37.13
N SER A 364 9.20 16.76 -38.14
CA SER A 364 10.33 17.67 -37.92
C SER A 364 9.92 18.81 -36.98
N ASP A 365 10.82 19.24 -36.10
CA ASP A 365 10.49 20.32 -35.15
C ASP A 365 10.29 21.68 -35.88
N THR A 366 10.80 21.80 -37.11
CA THR A 366 10.59 22.93 -38.02
C THR A 366 9.19 23.00 -38.65
N ASP A 367 8.46 21.89 -38.78
CA ASP A 367 7.20 21.84 -39.57
C ASP A 367 5.97 22.39 -38.85
N LYS A 368 6.09 22.89 -37.62
CA LYS A 368 4.97 23.61 -36.96
C LYS A 368 4.63 24.96 -37.59
N LYS A 369 5.46 25.48 -38.52
CA LYS A 369 5.17 26.73 -39.26
C LYS A 369 5.60 26.79 -40.74
N ALA A 370 6.22 25.75 -41.31
CA ALA A 370 6.78 25.80 -42.66
C ALA A 370 6.13 24.79 -43.64
N PHE A 371 4.86 25.02 -43.99
CA PHE A 371 4.39 24.51 -45.29
C PHE A 371 5.11 25.32 -46.39
N MET A 372 6.04 24.68 -47.09
CA MET A 372 6.63 24.95 -48.42
C MET A 372 8.15 24.73 -48.44
N TYR A 373 8.59 23.89 -49.40
CA TYR A 373 9.98 23.53 -49.74
C TYR A 373 10.76 22.64 -48.75
N LYS A 374 10.84 21.32 -49.05
CA LYS A 374 12.09 20.68 -49.53
C LYS A 374 11.92 19.22 -49.98
N ASP A 375 12.62 18.90 -51.07
CA ASP A 375 12.69 17.59 -51.72
C ASP A 375 13.62 16.60 -50.99
N ASN A 376 13.20 16.08 -49.84
CA ASN A 376 13.77 14.85 -49.25
C ASN A 376 12.77 14.24 -48.25
N VAL A 377 11.73 13.59 -48.78
CA VAL A 377 10.84 12.73 -47.97
C VAL A 377 11.58 11.45 -47.66
N ILE A 378 12.22 11.37 -46.48
CA ILE A 378 12.85 10.14 -46.00
C ILE A 378 11.79 9.04 -45.99
N THR A 379 12.07 7.93 -46.66
CA THR A 379 11.14 6.81 -46.76
C THR A 379 11.02 6.07 -45.44
N HIS A 380 9.88 5.40 -45.22
CA HIS A 380 9.70 4.50 -44.08
C HIS A 380 10.78 3.41 -44.00
N GLU A 381 11.33 2.98 -45.14
CA GLU A 381 12.39 1.99 -45.22
C GLU A 381 13.75 2.54 -44.74
N GLU A 382 14.10 3.78 -45.11
CA GLU A 382 15.30 4.46 -44.61
C GLU A 382 15.22 4.73 -43.11
N MET A 383 14.04 5.09 -42.59
CA MET A 383 13.81 5.18 -41.14
C MET A 383 13.98 3.82 -40.45
N GLU A 384 13.40 2.74 -40.99
CA GLU A 384 13.56 1.39 -40.42
C GLU A 384 15.05 0.99 -40.38
N LYS A 385 15.81 1.22 -41.44
CA LYS A 385 17.25 0.96 -41.51
C LYS A 385 18.04 1.78 -40.49
N GLY A 386 17.79 3.10 -40.41
CA GLY A 386 18.48 3.99 -39.46
C GLY A 386 18.21 3.62 -37.99
N ILE A 387 16.96 3.32 -37.66
CA ILE A 387 16.56 2.86 -36.32
C ILE A 387 17.17 1.49 -35.99
N THR A 388 17.23 0.57 -36.96
CA THR A 388 17.83 -0.77 -36.79
C THR A 388 19.33 -0.69 -36.53
N ARG A 389 20.06 0.17 -37.25
CA ARG A 389 21.49 0.40 -37.01
C ARG A 389 21.76 0.92 -35.59
N LEU A 390 20.99 1.90 -35.11
CA LEU A 390 21.12 2.40 -33.74
C LEU A 390 20.80 1.31 -32.70
N TRP A 391 19.90 0.39 -33.00
CA TRP A 391 19.67 -0.76 -32.12
C TRP A 391 20.88 -1.70 -32.08
N GLU A 392 21.48 -2.03 -33.21
CA GLU A 392 22.70 -2.86 -33.25
C GLU A 392 23.81 -2.23 -32.38
N GLU A 393 24.05 -0.93 -32.54
CA GLU A 393 25.04 -0.15 -31.78
C GLU A 393 24.76 -0.08 -30.26
N GLN A 394 23.48 -0.08 -29.83
CA GLN A 394 23.11 0.10 -28.42
C GLN A 394 22.67 -1.20 -27.71
N SER A 395 22.41 -2.29 -28.45
CA SER A 395 21.86 -3.56 -27.94
C SER A 395 22.69 -4.22 -26.84
N THR A 396 23.99 -3.98 -26.80
CA THR A 396 24.90 -4.44 -25.73
C THR A 396 24.54 -3.89 -24.34
N LYS A 397 23.82 -2.76 -24.28
CA LYS A 397 23.45 -2.09 -23.02
C LYS A 397 22.26 -2.72 -22.30
N LEU A 398 21.64 -3.80 -22.81
CA LEU A 398 20.45 -4.44 -22.22
C LEU A 398 20.59 -4.75 -20.72
N LYS A 399 21.72 -5.35 -20.28
CA LYS A 399 21.93 -5.66 -18.85
C LYS A 399 22.06 -4.38 -18.01
N THR A 400 22.74 -3.35 -18.52
CA THR A 400 22.86 -2.04 -17.86
C THR A 400 21.52 -1.31 -17.75
N VAL A 401 20.66 -1.40 -18.77
CA VAL A 401 19.29 -0.85 -18.75
C VAL A 401 18.44 -1.54 -17.67
N GLU A 402 18.58 -2.86 -17.51
CA GLU A 402 17.86 -3.59 -16.48
C GLU A 402 18.34 -3.18 -15.08
N ILE A 403 19.66 -3.16 -14.85
CA ILE A 403 20.26 -2.70 -13.58
C ILE A 403 19.84 -1.26 -13.25
N TYR A 404 19.90 -0.34 -14.21
CA TYR A 404 19.45 1.05 -14.05
C TYR A 404 17.97 1.10 -13.64
N THR A 405 17.12 0.27 -14.27
CA THR A 405 15.69 0.23 -13.92
C THR A 405 15.45 -0.37 -12.54
N GLY A 406 16.20 -1.41 -12.16
CA GLY A 406 16.18 -1.98 -10.81
C GLY A 406 16.53 -0.96 -9.74
N LEU A 407 17.64 -0.23 -9.91
CA LEU A 407 18.01 0.91 -9.05
C LEU A 407 16.88 1.96 -9.01
N GLN A 408 16.36 2.39 -10.17
CA GLN A 408 15.25 3.34 -10.20
C GLN A 408 14.00 2.83 -9.45
N MET A 409 13.68 1.54 -9.54
CA MET A 409 12.54 0.94 -8.82
C MET A 409 12.74 0.91 -7.30
N MET A 410 13.98 0.81 -6.80
CA MET A 410 14.29 0.94 -5.37
C MET A 410 14.00 2.34 -4.80
N LEU A 411 13.90 3.36 -5.65
CA LEU A 411 13.51 4.73 -5.26
C LEU A 411 11.99 4.95 -5.22
N GLN A 412 11.16 4.01 -5.71
CA GLN A 412 9.70 4.22 -5.81
C GLN A 412 9.05 4.41 -4.44
N LEU A 413 9.23 3.48 -3.50
CA LEU A 413 8.64 3.55 -2.16
C LEU A 413 9.18 4.74 -1.34
N PRO A 414 10.49 5.08 -1.36
CA PRO A 414 11.00 6.36 -0.83
C PRO A 414 10.32 7.59 -1.43
N ALA A 415 10.13 7.65 -2.75
CA ALA A 415 9.53 8.80 -3.41
C ALA A 415 8.03 8.95 -3.10
N GLU A 416 7.30 7.83 -3.00
CA GLU A 416 5.91 7.81 -2.54
C GLU A 416 5.81 8.21 -1.05
N SER A 417 6.72 7.70 -0.19
CA SER A 417 6.84 8.11 1.22
C SER A 417 7.03 9.62 1.37
N PHE A 418 7.93 10.22 0.59
CA PHE A 418 8.21 11.65 0.65
C PHE A 418 6.96 12.50 0.34
N ILE A 419 6.21 12.15 -0.71
CA ILE A 419 4.98 12.87 -1.10
C ILE A 419 3.88 12.70 -0.05
N LEU A 420 3.69 11.48 0.46
CA LEU A 420 2.67 11.20 1.46
C LEU A 420 3.01 11.80 2.82
N GLN A 421 4.29 11.84 3.21
CA GLN A 421 4.71 12.46 4.46
C GLN A 421 4.52 13.98 4.45
N ASP A 422 4.82 14.66 3.33
CA ASP A 422 4.50 16.09 3.17
C ASP A 422 2.98 16.36 3.27
N ARG A 423 2.16 15.47 2.70
CA ARG A 423 0.70 15.53 2.87
C ARG A 423 0.29 15.34 4.32
N LEU A 424 0.88 14.38 5.02
CA LEU A 424 0.62 14.12 6.44
C LEU A 424 0.92 15.37 7.27
N CYS A 425 2.08 15.98 7.05
CA CYS A 425 2.49 17.21 7.71
C CYS A 425 1.54 18.37 7.39
N TRP A 426 1.19 18.60 6.12
CA TRP A 426 0.28 19.70 5.74
C TRP A 426 -1.09 19.57 6.42
N LEU A 427 -1.56 18.33 6.59
CA LEU A 427 -2.86 18.04 7.17
C LEU A 427 -2.83 18.16 8.69
N HIS A 428 -1.76 17.69 9.35
CA HIS A 428 -1.53 17.95 10.78
C HIS A 428 -1.41 19.47 11.04
N GLU A 429 -0.84 20.24 10.11
CA GLU A 429 -0.81 21.72 10.15
C GLU A 429 -2.18 22.41 9.90
N GLN A 430 -3.22 21.66 9.50
CA GLN A 430 -4.61 22.17 9.47
C GLN A 430 -5.40 21.77 10.73
N ASP A 431 -4.71 21.35 11.80
CA ASP A 431 -5.28 20.76 13.01
C ASP A 431 -6.10 19.46 12.73
N LEU A 432 -5.62 18.67 11.75
CA LEU A 432 -6.24 17.40 11.36
C LEU A 432 -5.30 16.19 11.60
N GLU A 433 -5.64 15.28 12.51
CA GLU A 433 -4.89 14.03 12.70
C GLU A 433 -5.05 13.14 11.46
N ALA A 434 -3.96 13.00 10.73
CA ALA A 434 -3.90 12.16 9.55
C ALA A 434 -3.10 10.87 9.82
N VAL A 435 -3.46 9.81 9.11
CA VAL A 435 -2.69 8.54 9.04
C VAL A 435 -2.63 8.04 7.59
N ILE A 436 -1.53 7.36 7.26
CA ILE A 436 -1.32 6.68 5.98
C ILE A 436 -1.58 5.19 6.18
N VAL A 437 -2.40 4.59 5.32
CA VAL A 437 -2.96 3.25 5.51
C VAL A 437 -2.73 2.39 4.26
N PRO A 438 -2.27 1.13 4.40
CA PRO A 438 -2.16 0.19 3.29
C PRO A 438 -3.54 -0.38 2.95
N VAL A 439 -4.00 -0.21 1.70
CA VAL A 439 -5.35 -0.62 1.28
C VAL A 439 -5.33 -1.68 0.16
N MET A 440 -4.21 -1.85 -0.54
CA MET A 440 -4.13 -2.68 -1.75
C MET A 440 -2.98 -3.68 -1.73
N ASN A 441 -3.22 -4.87 -2.30
CA ASN A 441 -2.18 -5.85 -2.56
C ASN A 441 -1.27 -5.30 -3.67
N LYS A 442 0.01 -5.09 -3.34
CA LYS A 442 1.01 -4.43 -4.20
C LYS A 442 1.17 -5.12 -5.57
N CYS A 443 1.03 -6.44 -5.62
CA CYS A 443 1.18 -7.24 -6.84
C CYS A 443 -0.01 -7.09 -7.80
N ILE A 444 -1.22 -6.87 -7.27
CA ILE A 444 -2.45 -6.70 -8.06
C ILE A 444 -2.69 -5.22 -8.38
N SER A 445 -2.47 -4.35 -7.40
CA SER A 445 -2.48 -2.91 -7.54
C SER A 445 -1.27 -2.28 -6.84
N PRO A 446 -0.27 -1.76 -7.58
CA PRO A 446 0.92 -1.09 -7.03
C PRO A 446 0.62 0.30 -6.43
N ARG A 447 -0.61 0.53 -5.98
CA ARG A 447 -1.10 1.82 -5.47
C ARG A 447 -1.57 1.60 -4.06
N ILE A 448 -0.65 1.77 -3.13
CA ILE A 448 -0.69 1.03 -1.88
C ILE A 448 -1.43 1.85 -0.80
N MET A 449 -1.33 3.18 -0.88
CA MET A 449 -1.48 4.06 0.29
C MET A 449 -2.62 5.08 0.23
N PHE A 450 -2.90 5.62 1.41
CA PHE A 450 -4.11 6.33 1.79
C PHE A 450 -3.84 7.64 2.56
N HIS A 451 -4.88 8.46 2.78
CA HIS A 451 -4.86 9.59 3.69
C HIS A 451 -6.19 9.81 4.43
N SER A 452 -6.12 9.98 5.76
CA SER A 452 -7.24 10.22 6.72
C SER A 452 -7.12 11.57 7.47
N LEU A 453 -8.15 12.05 8.20
CA LEU A 453 -8.21 13.41 8.82
C LEU A 453 -9.15 13.66 10.05
N ASN A 454 -8.63 13.84 11.26
CA ASN A 454 -9.39 13.94 12.53
C ASN A 454 -9.29 15.33 13.19
N GLY A 455 -10.36 15.96 13.67
CA GLY A 455 -10.24 17.29 14.31
C GLY A 455 -11.29 17.52 15.40
N PRO A 456 -11.08 18.41 16.38
CA PRO A 456 -11.71 18.32 17.71
C PRO A 456 -13.24 18.56 17.80
N PHE A 457 -13.95 18.71 16.68
CA PHE A 457 -15.43 18.67 16.59
C PHE A 457 -15.94 17.78 15.43
N LYS A 458 -15.12 16.79 15.02
CA LYS A 458 -15.35 15.81 13.96
C LYS A 458 -14.57 14.52 14.27
N ASN A 459 -15.25 13.48 14.73
CA ASN A 459 -14.60 12.20 15.10
C ASN A 459 -14.16 11.40 13.85
N LEU A 460 -12.96 10.81 13.87
CA LEU A 460 -12.39 9.96 12.83
C LEU A 460 -11.51 8.80 13.39
N CYS A 461 -11.45 7.69 12.65
CA CYS A 461 -10.56 6.53 12.72
C CYS A 461 -9.85 6.38 11.34
N ILE A 462 -8.68 5.75 11.12
CA ILE A 462 -7.95 4.59 11.68
C ILE A 462 -8.34 3.21 11.10
N ALA A 463 -7.47 2.73 10.22
CA ALA A 463 -7.07 1.32 10.11
C ALA A 463 -5.55 1.32 9.78
N ASN A 464 -4.71 0.36 10.12
CA ASN A 464 -4.73 -0.44 11.33
C ASN A 464 -3.47 -0.14 12.15
N VAL A 465 -3.65 -0.03 13.47
CA VAL A 465 -2.77 -0.43 14.57
C VAL A 465 -1.32 -0.81 14.21
N TYR A 466 -0.36 -0.16 14.89
CA TYR A 466 0.91 -0.82 15.22
C TYR A 466 1.11 -0.91 16.74
N LEU A 467 1.73 -2.00 17.18
CA LEU A 467 1.77 -2.45 18.58
C LEU A 467 2.47 -1.46 19.52
N ARG A 468 1.72 -0.89 20.47
CA ARG A 468 2.06 -0.95 21.92
C ARG A 468 0.95 -0.55 22.91
N HIS A 469 -0.32 -0.77 22.55
CA HIS A 469 -1.45 -0.79 23.50
C HIS A 469 -2.42 -1.97 23.26
N GLN A 470 -1.95 -3.05 22.62
CA GLN A 470 -2.69 -4.31 22.54
C GLN A 470 -2.61 -5.09 23.85
N THR A 471 -3.27 -4.55 24.87
CA THR A 471 -3.70 -5.28 26.06
C THR A 471 -5.09 -4.86 26.55
N SER A 472 -5.63 -3.73 26.08
CA SER A 472 -6.97 -3.26 26.41
C SER A 472 -7.67 -2.62 25.19
N MET A 473 -8.99 -2.81 25.10
CA MET A 473 -9.88 -2.34 24.01
C MET A 473 -9.71 -3.05 22.65
N ALA A 474 -10.34 -4.23 22.54
CA ALA A 474 -10.46 -4.97 21.29
C ALA A 474 -11.61 -4.47 20.41
N ILE A 475 -11.43 -4.55 19.08
CA ILE A 475 -12.50 -4.48 18.07
C ILE A 475 -13.01 -5.90 17.68
N TYR A 476 -12.37 -6.94 18.23
CA TYR A 476 -12.69 -8.36 17.98
C TYR A 476 -13.58 -9.00 19.06
N VAL A 477 -14.28 -8.22 19.88
CA VAL A 477 -15.00 -8.74 21.06
C VAL A 477 -16.16 -9.66 20.68
N ALA A 478 -16.98 -9.31 19.68
CA ALA A 478 -18.25 -9.99 19.39
C ALA A 478 -18.14 -11.51 19.17
N ALA A 479 -17.04 -12.01 18.58
CA ALA A 479 -16.82 -13.45 18.43
C ALA A 479 -16.42 -14.13 19.74
N HIS A 480 -15.60 -13.47 20.56
CA HIS A 480 -15.19 -13.95 21.87
C HIS A 480 -16.36 -13.90 22.87
N GLU A 481 -17.17 -12.84 22.84
CA GLU A 481 -18.47 -12.72 23.53
C GLU A 481 -19.42 -13.85 23.12
N ALA A 482 -19.60 -14.11 21.82
CA ALA A 482 -20.47 -15.19 21.36
C ALA A 482 -20.03 -16.58 21.85
N VAL A 483 -18.71 -16.83 21.93
CA VAL A 483 -18.13 -18.06 22.50
C VAL A 483 -18.33 -18.11 24.02
N ALA A 484 -18.07 -17.02 24.74
CA ALA A 484 -18.26 -16.93 26.19
C ALA A 484 -19.74 -17.09 26.59
N ASP A 485 -20.66 -16.42 25.90
CA ASP A 485 -22.11 -16.55 26.09
C ASP A 485 -22.64 -17.93 25.69
N PHE A 486 -22.03 -18.58 24.69
CA PHE A 486 -22.34 -19.98 24.37
C PHE A 486 -21.90 -20.90 25.51
N GLN A 487 -20.66 -20.80 25.97
CA GLN A 487 -20.14 -21.55 27.11
C GLN A 487 -21.01 -21.35 28.35
N LYS A 488 -21.28 -20.10 28.73
CA LYS A 488 -22.09 -19.73 29.90
C LYS A 488 -23.51 -20.32 29.84
N ARG A 489 -24.19 -20.24 28.69
CA ARG A 489 -25.52 -20.86 28.50
C ARG A 489 -25.45 -22.39 28.58
N LYS A 490 -24.42 -23.03 28.03
CA LYS A 490 -24.28 -24.49 28.04
C LYS A 490 -23.90 -25.04 29.41
N ILE A 491 -23.08 -24.32 30.18
CA ILE A 491 -22.82 -24.63 31.59
C ILE A 491 -24.12 -24.54 32.42
N ALA A 492 -24.96 -23.53 32.17
CA ALA A 492 -26.28 -23.42 32.82
C ALA A 492 -27.27 -24.54 32.41
N GLU A 493 -27.07 -25.19 31.25
CA GLU A 493 -27.77 -26.41 30.83
C GLU A 493 -27.16 -27.70 31.40
N GLY A 494 -26.11 -27.61 32.24
CA GLY A 494 -25.40 -28.76 32.81
C GLY A 494 -24.41 -29.44 31.85
N LYS A 495 -23.97 -28.75 30.79
CA LYS A 495 -23.01 -29.27 29.79
C LYS A 495 -21.62 -28.65 29.98
N ARG A 496 -20.56 -29.43 29.73
CA ARG A 496 -19.18 -28.92 29.70
C ARG A 496 -18.89 -28.28 28.35
N VAL A 497 -18.28 -27.09 28.36
CA VAL A 497 -17.73 -26.43 27.16
C VAL A 497 -16.36 -25.91 27.53
N SER A 498 -15.31 -26.53 27.01
CA SER A 498 -13.92 -26.18 27.27
C SER A 498 -13.33 -25.46 26.05
N ILE A 499 -12.52 -24.42 26.26
CA ILE A 499 -11.93 -23.63 25.18
C ILE A 499 -10.43 -23.93 25.13
N VAL A 500 -9.94 -24.48 24.02
CA VAL A 500 -8.51 -24.73 23.82
C VAL A 500 -7.99 -23.71 22.81
N THR A 501 -7.07 -22.84 23.21
CA THR A 501 -6.61 -21.72 22.39
C THR A 501 -5.10 -21.74 22.13
N GLN A 502 -4.72 -21.35 20.91
CA GLN A 502 -3.33 -21.12 20.49
C GLN A 502 -2.90 -19.66 20.73
N ASN A 503 -3.84 -18.78 21.10
CA ASN A 503 -3.59 -17.36 21.30
C ASN A 503 -2.96 -17.11 22.68
N ILE A 504 -2.27 -15.98 22.80
CA ILE A 504 -1.51 -15.54 23.98
C ILE A 504 -1.98 -14.16 24.49
N ASP A 505 -3.18 -13.73 24.08
CA ASP A 505 -3.70 -12.36 24.18
C ASP A 505 -4.77 -12.16 25.28
N ASP A 506 -5.13 -13.24 25.97
CA ASP A 506 -6.15 -13.38 27.00
C ASP A 506 -7.54 -12.82 26.57
N LEU A 507 -7.87 -12.81 25.27
CA LEU A 507 -9.13 -12.22 24.78
C LEU A 507 -10.38 -13.05 25.13
N HIS A 508 -10.27 -14.38 25.22
CA HIS A 508 -11.37 -15.24 25.68
C HIS A 508 -11.76 -14.92 27.13
N GLN A 509 -10.75 -14.79 28.01
CA GLN A 509 -10.93 -14.48 29.42
C GLN A 509 -11.53 -13.08 29.62
N LYS A 510 -11.04 -12.08 28.86
CA LYS A 510 -11.62 -10.72 28.87
C LYS A 510 -13.06 -10.66 28.39
N ALA A 511 -13.47 -11.56 27.48
CA ALA A 511 -14.86 -11.71 27.06
C ALA A 511 -15.74 -12.47 28.09
N GLY A 512 -15.18 -12.87 29.24
CA GLY A 512 -15.90 -13.56 30.31
C GLY A 512 -15.94 -15.08 30.17
N ALA A 513 -15.15 -15.67 29.28
CA ALA A 513 -15.02 -17.12 29.19
C ALA A 513 -14.24 -17.69 30.39
N THR A 514 -14.67 -18.87 30.85
CA THR A 514 -14.02 -19.67 31.89
C THR A 514 -13.41 -20.93 31.25
N GLU A 515 -12.70 -21.77 32.02
CA GLU A 515 -12.12 -23.05 31.52
C GLU A 515 -11.33 -22.92 30.20
N VAL A 516 -10.57 -21.83 30.05
CA VAL A 516 -9.70 -21.58 28.90
C VAL A 516 -8.35 -22.26 29.11
N LEU A 517 -7.96 -23.11 28.17
CA LEU A 517 -6.69 -23.83 28.12
C LEU A 517 -5.77 -23.20 27.08
N GLU A 518 -4.76 -22.49 27.54
CA GLU A 518 -3.81 -21.73 26.71
C GLU A 518 -2.61 -22.61 26.32
N LEU A 519 -2.62 -23.15 25.10
CA LEU A 519 -1.57 -24.06 24.62
C LEU A 519 -0.19 -23.41 24.56
N HIS A 520 -0.14 -22.11 24.26
CA HIS A 520 1.09 -21.36 24.02
C HIS A 520 1.44 -20.37 25.14
N GLY A 521 0.74 -20.42 26.28
CA GLY A 521 0.94 -19.50 27.41
C GLY A 521 0.22 -18.16 27.25
N SER A 522 0.74 -17.10 27.89
CA SER A 522 0.10 -15.77 27.90
C SER A 522 1.14 -14.65 27.92
N LEU A 523 0.86 -13.56 27.19
CA LEU A 523 1.65 -12.32 27.22
C LEU A 523 1.61 -11.60 28.58
N TYR A 524 0.60 -11.87 29.41
CA TYR A 524 0.42 -11.27 30.74
C TYR A 524 1.07 -12.08 31.84
N ARG A 525 1.81 -13.14 31.49
CA ARG A 525 2.59 -13.92 32.42
C ARG A 525 4.08 -13.83 32.09
N THR A 526 4.88 -13.87 33.14
CA THR A 526 6.34 -13.88 33.07
C THR A 526 6.87 -15.13 33.73
N ARG A 527 7.90 -15.74 33.16
CA ARG A 527 8.60 -16.91 33.70
C ARG A 527 10.05 -16.54 33.99
N CYS A 528 10.51 -16.77 35.22
CA CYS A 528 11.91 -16.58 35.57
C CYS A 528 12.80 -17.63 34.88
N THR A 529 13.88 -17.19 34.25
CA THR A 529 14.86 -18.07 33.59
C THR A 529 15.61 -19.01 34.55
N LYS A 530 15.76 -18.62 35.83
CA LYS A 530 16.48 -19.37 36.88
C LYS A 530 15.53 -20.19 37.76
N CYS A 531 14.71 -19.56 38.60
CA CYS A 531 13.86 -20.26 39.57
C CYS A 531 12.55 -20.81 38.97
N ARG A 532 12.28 -20.58 37.68
CA ARG A 532 11.08 -21.02 36.95
C ARG A 532 9.74 -20.52 37.49
N ASN A 533 9.73 -19.64 38.50
CA ASN A 533 8.51 -19.00 38.99
C ASN A 533 7.77 -18.32 37.83
N VAL A 534 6.45 -18.57 37.76
CA VAL A 534 5.52 -17.91 36.86
C VAL A 534 4.72 -16.88 37.66
N ALA A 535 4.64 -15.65 37.17
CA ALA A 535 3.86 -14.58 37.78
C ALA A 535 3.08 -13.79 36.72
N VAL A 536 1.84 -13.40 37.06
CA VAL A 536 1.06 -12.45 36.27
C VAL A 536 1.73 -11.08 36.36
N ASN A 537 1.83 -10.38 35.24
CA ASN A 537 2.38 -9.03 35.13
C ASN A 537 1.61 -8.25 34.06
N GLU A 538 0.76 -7.33 34.51
CA GLU A 538 -0.07 -6.46 33.67
C GLU A 538 0.53 -5.05 33.53
N ASN A 539 1.77 -4.82 33.99
CA ASN A 539 2.37 -3.50 34.06
C ASN A 539 2.72 -2.98 32.65
N ILE A 540 2.39 -1.71 32.40
CA ILE A 540 2.66 -1.02 31.14
C ILE A 540 3.44 0.28 31.41
N PRO A 541 4.74 0.36 31.06
CA PRO A 541 5.59 -0.72 30.57
C PRO A 541 5.97 -1.72 31.69
N ILE A 542 6.28 -2.96 31.31
CA ILE A 542 6.69 -4.04 32.23
C ILE A 542 7.93 -3.69 33.08
N CYS A 543 8.82 -2.85 32.56
CA CYS A 543 9.86 -2.17 33.34
C CYS A 543 10.13 -0.77 32.76
N PRO A 544 10.69 0.18 33.53
CA PRO A 544 10.92 1.55 33.08
C PRO A 544 11.79 1.66 31.82
N ALA A 545 12.83 0.83 31.66
CA ALA A 545 13.74 0.89 30.52
C ALA A 545 13.07 0.52 29.18
N LEU A 546 11.95 -0.22 29.24
CA LEU A 546 11.13 -0.53 28.07
C LEU A 546 10.11 0.57 27.72
N ALA A 547 10.05 1.69 28.45
CA ALA A 547 9.21 2.84 28.12
C ALA A 547 9.54 3.41 26.73
N GLY A 548 8.54 3.57 25.86
CA GLY A 548 8.72 4.09 24.50
C GLY A 548 9.59 3.23 23.55
N LYS A 549 9.99 2.02 23.97
CA LYS A 549 10.77 1.06 23.17
C LYS A 549 9.85 0.12 22.37
N GLY A 550 10.43 -0.92 21.76
CA GLY A 550 9.69 -1.98 21.08
C GLY A 550 8.77 -1.47 19.97
N SER A 551 9.22 -0.45 19.22
CA SER A 551 8.55 -0.05 18.00
C SER A 551 8.60 -1.23 17.01
N PRO A 552 7.48 -1.55 16.34
CA PRO A 552 7.43 -2.63 15.36
C PRO A 552 7.87 -2.20 13.95
N ASP A 553 8.37 -0.97 13.77
CA ASP A 553 9.04 -0.53 12.55
C ASP A 553 10.38 -1.27 12.38
N PRO A 554 10.56 -2.10 11.34
CA PRO A 554 11.79 -2.87 11.12
C PRO A 554 13.02 -2.01 10.78
N ASN A 555 12.86 -0.70 10.57
CA ASN A 555 13.97 0.25 10.39
C ASN A 555 14.54 0.77 11.72
N ILE A 556 13.87 0.52 12.84
CA ILE A 556 14.38 0.84 14.18
C ILE A 556 15.20 -0.36 14.66
N MET A 557 16.53 -0.20 14.66
CA MET A 557 17.43 -1.21 15.24
C MET A 557 17.11 -1.47 16.71
N SER A 558 17.55 -2.64 17.20
CA SER A 558 17.39 -3.08 18.58
C SER A 558 17.59 -1.94 19.57
N SER A 559 16.66 -1.81 20.51
CA SER A 559 16.93 -0.97 21.67
C SER A 559 18.01 -1.66 22.51
N ASP A 560 19.24 -1.15 22.43
CA ASP A 560 20.39 -1.60 23.21
C ASP A 560 20.19 -1.24 24.70
N ILE A 561 19.28 -1.97 25.34
CA ILE A 561 18.98 -1.88 26.77
C ILE A 561 19.95 -2.83 27.49
N PRO A 562 20.72 -2.38 28.49
CA PRO A 562 21.55 -3.25 29.32
C PRO A 562 20.72 -4.38 29.92
N ILE A 563 21.30 -5.58 30.06
CA ILE A 563 20.57 -6.75 30.57
C ILE A 563 20.02 -6.46 31.96
N GLU A 564 20.77 -5.72 32.76
CA GLU A 564 20.49 -5.26 34.13
C GLU A 564 19.22 -4.40 34.23
N GLU A 565 18.84 -3.70 33.15
CA GLU A 565 17.66 -2.83 33.09
C GLU A 565 16.39 -3.54 32.59
N LEU A 566 16.50 -4.79 32.13
CA LEU A 566 15.36 -5.61 31.70
C LEU A 566 14.56 -6.14 32.92
N PRO A 567 13.36 -6.73 32.72
CA PRO A 567 12.56 -7.26 33.82
C PRO A 567 13.26 -8.42 34.54
N HIS A 568 13.43 -8.31 35.87
CA HIS A 568 14.08 -9.31 36.71
C HIS A 568 13.13 -9.92 37.76
N CYS A 569 13.46 -11.12 38.23
CA CYS A 569 12.66 -11.84 39.21
C CYS A 569 12.79 -11.22 40.61
N GLU A 570 11.67 -10.72 41.13
CA GLU A 570 11.54 -10.12 42.47
C GLU A 570 11.64 -11.13 43.63
N ILE A 571 11.73 -12.44 43.34
CA ILE A 571 11.96 -13.44 44.37
C ILE A 571 13.35 -13.21 44.98
N LYS A 572 13.36 -13.07 46.31
CA LYS A 572 14.56 -12.92 47.13
C LYS A 572 15.59 -13.99 46.76
N ASP A 573 16.85 -13.58 46.62
CA ASP A 573 18.01 -14.42 46.26
C ASP A 573 17.93 -15.08 44.85
N CYS A 574 16.90 -14.78 44.05
CA CYS A 574 16.81 -15.18 42.64
C CYS A 574 17.47 -14.14 41.71
N GLY A 575 16.87 -12.95 41.61
CA GLY A 575 17.36 -11.80 40.85
C GLY A 575 17.58 -12.02 39.34
N ALA A 576 17.11 -13.12 38.76
CA ALA A 576 17.41 -13.50 37.38
C ALA A 576 16.37 -12.97 36.38
N LEU A 577 16.82 -12.79 35.12
CA LEU A 577 16.02 -12.27 34.01
C LEU A 577 14.68 -13.01 33.85
N LEU A 578 13.60 -12.26 33.65
CA LEU A 578 12.28 -12.77 33.26
C LEU A 578 12.20 -12.84 31.74
N ARG A 579 11.49 -13.86 31.24
CA ARG A 579 10.99 -13.91 29.87
C ARG A 579 9.46 -13.96 29.88
N PRO A 580 8.76 -13.60 28.79
CA PRO A 580 7.34 -13.88 28.64
C PRO A 580 7.09 -15.39 28.84
N ASP A 581 5.99 -15.71 29.52
CA ASP A 581 5.52 -17.08 29.77
C ASP A 581 4.74 -17.60 28.56
N ILE A 582 5.43 -17.64 27.42
CA ILE A 582 4.91 -18.14 26.16
C ILE A 582 5.87 -19.19 25.57
N ILE A 583 5.30 -20.12 24.81
CA ILE A 583 6.04 -21.14 24.06
C ILE A 583 6.59 -20.50 22.77
N TRP A 584 7.91 -20.50 22.60
CA TRP A 584 8.55 -20.07 21.35
C TRP A 584 8.64 -21.20 20.33
N PHE A 585 8.80 -20.86 19.05
CA PHE A 585 9.06 -21.85 18.00
C PHE A 585 10.32 -22.67 18.32
N GLY A 586 10.18 -24.00 18.35
CA GLY A 586 11.23 -24.93 18.75
C GLY A 586 11.20 -25.34 20.22
N GLU A 587 10.38 -24.70 21.06
CA GLU A 587 10.11 -25.17 22.42
C GLU A 587 8.94 -26.17 22.45
N GLN A 588 8.97 -27.08 23.42
CA GLN A 588 7.88 -28.02 23.65
C GLN A 588 6.76 -27.35 24.44
N LEU A 589 5.51 -27.68 24.13
CA LEU A 589 4.35 -27.29 24.94
C LEU A 589 4.45 -27.94 26.34
N ASP A 590 3.85 -27.31 27.34
CA ASP A 590 3.78 -27.87 28.70
C ASP A 590 2.99 -29.20 28.67
N ALA A 591 3.63 -30.28 29.12
CA ALA A 591 3.06 -31.62 29.07
C ALA A 591 1.70 -31.72 29.80
N ASN A 592 1.52 -30.99 30.92
CA ASN A 592 0.28 -31.01 31.70
C ASN A 592 -0.85 -30.23 30.99
N VAL A 593 -0.49 -29.23 30.18
CA VAL A 593 -1.45 -28.48 29.35
C VAL A 593 -1.84 -29.33 28.14
N LEU A 594 -0.87 -30.02 27.54
CA LEU A 594 -1.09 -30.89 26.39
C LEU A 594 -1.89 -32.14 26.74
N GLU A 595 -1.64 -32.76 27.90
CA GLU A 595 -2.43 -33.87 28.46
C GLU A 595 -3.90 -33.47 28.64
N LYS A 596 -4.17 -32.32 29.26
CA LYS A 596 -5.54 -31.77 29.37
C LYS A 596 -6.19 -31.46 28.02
N ALA A 597 -5.42 -31.04 27.03
CA ALA A 597 -5.93 -30.81 25.68
C ALA A 597 -6.33 -32.14 25.01
N TYR A 598 -5.51 -33.19 25.18
CA TYR A 598 -5.86 -34.55 24.74
C TYR A 598 -7.08 -35.10 25.49
N ASP A 599 -7.18 -34.94 26.82
CA ASP A 599 -8.38 -35.32 27.58
C ASP A 599 -9.65 -34.66 27.02
N ILE A 600 -9.59 -33.38 26.65
CA ILE A 600 -10.72 -32.67 26.03
C ILE A 600 -11.06 -33.27 24.65
N VAL A 601 -10.07 -33.50 23.80
CA VAL A 601 -10.21 -34.13 22.46
C VAL A 601 -10.76 -35.56 22.57
N GLU A 602 -10.35 -36.31 23.60
CA GLU A 602 -10.79 -37.68 23.86
C GLU A 602 -12.16 -37.78 24.55
N THR A 603 -12.69 -36.69 25.10
CA THR A 603 -13.99 -36.68 25.80
C THR A 603 -15.07 -35.85 25.12
N CYS A 604 -14.76 -35.02 24.13
CA CYS A 604 -15.77 -34.21 23.44
C CYS A 604 -16.69 -35.03 22.52
N ASP A 605 -17.95 -34.59 22.45
CA ASP A 605 -19.05 -35.10 21.60
C ASP A 605 -19.43 -34.13 20.46
N ALA A 606 -18.82 -32.94 20.42
CA ALA A 606 -18.77 -32.02 19.28
C ALA A 606 -17.52 -31.13 19.37
N CYS A 607 -16.99 -30.68 18.24
CA CYS A 607 -15.85 -29.75 18.18
C CYS A 607 -16.11 -28.58 17.22
N LEU A 608 -15.69 -27.38 17.63
CA LEU A 608 -15.73 -26.16 16.83
C LEU A 608 -14.29 -25.69 16.59
N VAL A 609 -13.90 -25.53 15.32
CA VAL A 609 -12.56 -25.08 14.92
C VAL A 609 -12.68 -23.65 14.41
N ILE A 610 -12.25 -22.67 15.20
CA ILE A 610 -12.52 -21.25 14.92
C ILE A 610 -11.23 -20.52 14.62
N GLY A 611 -11.10 -19.97 13.41
CA GLY A 611 -10.06 -18.98 13.06
C GLY A 611 -8.60 -19.44 13.19
N THR A 612 -8.28 -20.70 12.89
CA THR A 612 -6.89 -21.22 12.87
C THR A 612 -6.50 -21.71 11.48
N SER A 613 -5.23 -21.57 11.09
CA SER A 613 -4.73 -22.07 9.80
C SER A 613 -4.55 -23.59 9.74
N ALA A 614 -4.64 -24.29 10.88
CA ALA A 614 -4.40 -25.73 11.01
C ALA A 614 -3.03 -26.21 10.47
N ILE A 615 -1.99 -25.37 10.57
CA ILE A 615 -0.61 -25.68 10.15
C ILE A 615 0.31 -26.01 11.34
N VAL A 616 0.10 -25.39 12.51
CA VAL A 616 1.02 -25.48 13.64
C VAL A 616 0.74 -26.73 14.49
N TYR A 617 1.71 -27.63 14.56
CA TYR A 617 1.66 -28.83 15.40
C TYR A 617 2.07 -28.49 16.85
N PRO A 618 1.48 -29.14 17.89
CA PRO A 618 0.53 -30.26 17.80
C PRO A 618 -0.93 -29.84 17.56
N ALA A 619 -1.29 -28.57 17.74
CA ALA A 619 -2.68 -28.10 17.73
C ALA A 619 -3.46 -28.44 16.44
N ALA A 620 -2.79 -28.42 15.29
CA ALA A 620 -3.34 -28.80 13.99
C ALA A 620 -3.95 -30.22 13.95
N MET A 621 -3.53 -31.14 14.83
CA MET A 621 -4.02 -32.52 14.86
C MET A 621 -5.29 -32.73 15.68
N PHE A 622 -5.65 -31.80 16.58
CA PHE A 622 -6.77 -32.01 17.51
C PHE A 622 -8.10 -32.20 16.77
N ALA A 623 -8.41 -31.34 15.80
CA ALA A 623 -9.65 -31.44 15.04
C ALA A 623 -9.73 -32.72 14.16
N PRO A 624 -8.69 -33.10 13.38
CA PRO A 624 -8.63 -34.42 12.75
C PRO A 624 -8.79 -35.60 13.72
N GLN A 625 -8.20 -35.54 14.92
CA GLN A 625 -8.37 -36.60 15.94
C GLN A 625 -9.82 -36.70 16.44
N VAL A 626 -10.53 -35.59 16.60
CA VAL A 626 -11.96 -35.59 16.90
C VAL A 626 -12.77 -36.20 15.74
N ALA A 627 -12.51 -35.78 14.50
CA ALA A 627 -13.21 -36.30 13.32
C ALA A 627 -13.03 -37.82 13.15
N GLN A 628 -11.82 -38.35 13.39
CA GLN A 628 -11.52 -39.79 13.35
C GLN A 628 -12.34 -40.64 14.34
N ARG A 629 -12.92 -40.03 15.38
CA ARG A 629 -13.84 -40.69 16.33
C ARG A 629 -15.30 -40.69 15.84
N ASN A 630 -15.58 -40.19 14.64
CA ASN A 630 -16.92 -39.89 14.11
C ASN A 630 -17.70 -38.85 14.95
N VAL A 631 -16.97 -37.99 15.66
CA VAL A 631 -17.56 -36.86 16.41
C VAL A 631 -17.71 -35.66 15.46
N PRO A 632 -18.86 -34.96 15.43
CA PRO A 632 -19.07 -33.81 14.56
C PRO A 632 -18.03 -32.70 14.80
N VAL A 633 -17.30 -32.33 13.75
CA VAL A 633 -16.41 -31.17 13.75
C VAL A 633 -16.95 -30.12 12.79
N ALA A 634 -17.08 -28.88 13.25
CA ALA A 634 -17.49 -27.74 12.43
C ALA A 634 -16.37 -26.70 12.38
N GLU A 635 -15.86 -26.45 11.18
CA GLU A 635 -14.82 -25.44 10.93
C GLU A 635 -15.46 -24.09 10.57
N PHE A 636 -15.04 -23.05 11.28
CA PHE A 636 -15.45 -21.66 11.11
C PHE A 636 -14.21 -20.84 10.76
N ASN A 637 -13.98 -20.67 9.46
CA ASN A 637 -12.82 -19.98 8.94
C ASN A 637 -13.17 -19.16 7.70
N ILE A 638 -12.32 -18.19 7.36
CA ILE A 638 -12.49 -17.32 6.19
C ILE A 638 -12.04 -18.05 4.91
N GLU A 639 -11.10 -18.99 5.05
CA GLU A 639 -10.50 -19.79 3.98
C GLU A 639 -10.51 -21.29 4.38
N GLU A 640 -10.50 -22.20 3.40
CA GLU A 640 -10.27 -23.63 3.66
C GLU A 640 -8.85 -23.85 4.21
N THR A 641 -8.70 -24.80 5.13
CA THR A 641 -7.42 -25.19 5.72
C THR A 641 -6.96 -26.55 5.20
N PRO A 642 -5.68 -26.94 5.42
CA PRO A 642 -5.24 -28.31 5.17
C PRO A 642 -6.03 -29.38 5.94
N ALA A 643 -6.72 -29.00 7.02
CA ALA A 643 -7.56 -29.89 7.80
C ALA A 643 -8.98 -30.05 7.22
N THR A 644 -9.54 -29.09 6.47
CA THR A 644 -10.94 -29.10 5.99
C THR A 644 -11.35 -30.43 5.32
N LYS A 645 -10.46 -31.04 4.53
CA LYS A 645 -10.70 -32.33 3.85
C LYS A 645 -10.53 -33.57 4.73
N GLN A 646 -10.00 -33.40 5.94
CA GLN A 646 -9.80 -34.43 6.96
C GLN A 646 -10.90 -34.42 8.04
N LEU A 647 -11.84 -33.45 7.94
CA LEU A 647 -13.03 -33.33 8.80
C LEU A 647 -14.31 -33.85 8.12
N GLN A 648 -14.19 -34.38 6.89
CA GLN A 648 -15.24 -35.03 6.09
C GLN A 648 -15.16 -36.55 6.20
#